data_AF-A0A1F4U7Y1-F1
#
_entry.id   AF-A0A1F4U7Y1-F1
#
_cell.length_a   1.000
_cell.length_b   1.000
_cell.length_c   1.000
_cell.angle_alpha   90.00
_cell.angle_beta   90.00
_cell.angle_gamma   90.00
#
_symmetry.space_group_name_H-M   'P 1'
#
loop_
_entity.id
_entity.type
_entity.pdbx_description
1 polymer ?
#
loop_
_entity_poly.entity_id
_entity_poly.type
_entity_poly.pdbx_seq_one_letter_code
_entity_poly.pdbx_strand_id
1 'polypeptide(L)'
;MKKYIWILIFGFWISAQAAWADGLAVDPSQSILGARQIGIGRAGTALNGDPWSLFMNPAGLADITYPKISATSRKIFFDETQYLCLGGAVPTQWGTWGFGIIGTGIANSYQTRRDAETDRIVLNPSKEAISSANNVYLLSYSKPVHKNLALGANLKFYDQGFNGGSSAHATGYGLDLGAMYNLFPYLNLGIDWQNFLSSGLKWTGGAGATDTLGGFIKLGGDLSILGKEGTSLKKHDQKLNGFLDIDLPRSVLSQNGNPVYHLGFEWSPLTILDLRAGYDSNLNLSYGVGFTNWGFRFDYAYALSPYGAGDNPHYFTLSYIGDLMKVFTKKLIDEKIALKFYSIKDRQITTQESLSIFGLAVYDKTFDEITSWVIPSISQKDDHRIVTEEANLVNFKINERLVDVKGSFEVEEKLYAGRNVFYMQGAIPGKGTTYESVRILRIHPFKDVNELHWAFEPISMTSTLKVIEGYPDHHFKPGKGITRAELVALLLRSKGISLEAGGHTVFTDLKEDSWSTPYIVKGVKIDIVTGYPDQTFKPNKVLSRAEGVAIISRFAGLVSSIEANPAFPDLKAGFWANKFIEPAHKAGLLNYLSGKHFEPNKELSRAEAAEILYQTKSIKERVNLFWETGKLSEEVAVPPQSSPLPQKNKKP
;
A
#
# COMPACT_ATOMS: atom_id res chain seq x y z
N MET A 1 -6.64 -8.45 -40.02
CA MET A 1 -6.27 -7.09 -39.58
C MET A 1 -5.24 -6.39 -40.49
N LYS A 2 -4.12 -7.01 -40.89
CA LYS A 2 -3.06 -6.33 -41.68
C LYS A 2 -3.47 -5.82 -43.08
N LYS A 3 -4.46 -6.42 -43.76
CA LYS A 3 -4.90 -5.99 -45.11
C LYS A 3 -5.82 -4.76 -45.13
N TYR A 4 -6.49 -4.43 -44.02
CA TYR A 4 -7.39 -3.26 -43.94
C TYR A 4 -6.67 -1.97 -43.51
N ILE A 5 -5.49 -2.11 -42.90
CA ILE A 5 -4.62 -0.99 -42.50
C ILE A 5 -4.12 -0.23 -43.73
N TRP A 6 -3.78 -0.92 -44.83
CA TRP A 6 -3.29 -0.28 -46.05
C TRP A 6 -4.36 0.50 -46.82
N ILE A 7 -5.62 0.03 -46.81
CA ILE A 7 -6.74 0.74 -47.45
C ILE A 7 -7.11 2.00 -46.65
N LEU A 8 -7.04 1.93 -45.32
CA LEU A 8 -7.19 3.10 -44.44
C LEU A 8 -6.06 4.12 -44.67
N ILE A 9 -4.80 3.68 -44.74
CA ILE A 9 -3.64 4.56 -44.98
C ILE A 9 -3.68 5.21 -46.38
N PHE A 10 -4.14 4.49 -47.41
CA PHE A 10 -4.20 5.03 -48.78
C PHE A 10 -5.40 5.99 -48.98
N GLY A 11 -6.54 5.70 -48.35
CA GLY A 11 -7.67 6.65 -48.28
C GLY A 11 -7.36 7.91 -47.45
N PHE A 12 -6.51 7.77 -46.43
CA PHE A 12 -5.98 8.86 -45.60
C PHE A 12 -5.04 9.80 -46.38
N TRP A 13 -4.29 9.28 -47.36
CA TRP A 13 -3.37 10.08 -48.17
C TRP A 13 -4.08 10.90 -49.27
N ILE A 14 -5.17 10.36 -49.84
CA ILE A 14 -5.94 11.05 -50.91
C ILE A 14 -6.89 12.11 -50.33
N SER A 15 -7.43 11.92 -49.11
CA SER A 15 -8.23 12.93 -48.42
C SER A 15 -7.38 14.03 -47.77
N ALA A 16 -6.11 13.77 -47.49
CA ALA A 16 -5.19 14.76 -46.94
C ALA A 16 -4.99 15.95 -47.89
N GLN A 17 -4.88 15.75 -49.22
CA GLN A 17 -4.52 16.85 -50.14
C GLN A 17 -5.58 17.96 -50.28
N ALA A 18 -6.85 17.70 -49.97
CA ALA A 18 -7.93 18.70 -50.00
C ALA A 18 -8.08 19.47 -48.66
N ALA A 19 -7.35 19.10 -47.61
CA ALA A 19 -7.55 19.55 -46.22
C ALA A 19 -6.53 20.61 -45.72
N TRP A 20 -5.73 21.20 -46.62
CA TRP A 20 -4.63 22.13 -46.29
C TRP A 20 -4.97 23.62 -46.52
N ALA A 21 -6.24 24.01 -46.53
CA ALA A 21 -6.66 25.40 -46.67
C ALA A 21 -7.00 26.02 -45.31
N ASP A 22 -6.70 27.30 -45.14
CA ASP A 22 -7.14 28.07 -43.97
C ASP A 22 -8.66 28.05 -43.87
N GLY A 23 -9.17 27.95 -42.64
CA GLY A 23 -10.60 27.91 -42.39
C GLY A 23 -11.21 29.29 -42.54
N LEU A 24 -12.11 29.47 -43.51
CA LEU A 24 -12.91 30.68 -43.64
C LEU A 24 -14.01 30.76 -42.58
N ALA A 25 -14.47 29.61 -42.08
CA ALA A 25 -15.51 29.50 -41.07
C ALA A 25 -14.95 29.34 -39.64
N VAL A 26 -15.61 29.98 -38.68
CA VAL A 26 -15.25 29.93 -37.25
C VAL A 26 -15.92 28.73 -36.58
N ASP A 27 -15.11 27.86 -35.96
CA ASP A 27 -15.55 26.81 -35.03
C ASP A 27 -15.65 27.41 -33.60
N PRO A 28 -16.86 27.60 -33.04
CA PRO A 28 -17.04 28.18 -31.72
C PRO A 28 -16.34 27.41 -30.59
N SER A 29 -16.16 26.10 -30.75
CA SER A 29 -15.56 25.25 -29.72
C SER A 29 -14.07 25.52 -29.48
N GLN A 30 -13.40 26.22 -30.40
CA GLN A 30 -11.97 26.54 -30.29
C GLN A 30 -11.70 27.76 -29.41
N SER A 31 -12.69 28.65 -29.25
CA SER A 31 -12.53 29.95 -28.58
C SER A 31 -13.40 30.12 -27.35
N ILE A 32 -14.49 29.38 -27.23
CA ILE A 32 -15.45 29.52 -26.13
C ILE A 32 -15.25 28.38 -25.13
N LEU A 33 -14.82 28.75 -23.92
CA LEU A 33 -14.44 27.81 -22.88
C LEU A 33 -15.04 28.21 -21.52
N GLY A 34 -14.98 27.29 -20.56
CA GLY A 34 -15.38 27.55 -19.19
C GLY A 34 -14.46 28.54 -18.46
N ALA A 35 -14.98 29.16 -17.40
CA ALA A 35 -14.27 30.14 -16.60
C ALA A 35 -12.97 29.58 -16.00
N ARG A 36 -12.95 28.30 -15.61
CA ARG A 36 -11.70 27.65 -15.16
C ARG A 36 -10.62 27.69 -16.24
N GLN A 37 -10.96 27.27 -17.46
CA GLN A 37 -10.04 27.23 -18.60
C GLN A 37 -9.59 28.65 -19.00
N ILE A 38 -10.50 29.62 -18.96
CA ILE A 38 -10.14 31.03 -19.21
C ILE A 38 -9.19 31.56 -18.12
N GLY A 39 -9.46 31.28 -16.85
CA GLY A 39 -8.66 31.77 -15.71
C GLY A 39 -7.21 31.27 -15.70
N ILE A 40 -6.93 30.15 -16.37
CA ILE A 40 -5.57 29.60 -16.58
C ILE A 40 -5.02 29.93 -17.98
N GLY A 41 -5.57 30.94 -18.65
CA GLY A 41 -5.04 31.42 -19.94
C GLY A 41 -5.24 30.43 -21.09
N ARG A 42 -6.32 29.62 -21.04
CA ARG A 42 -6.65 28.60 -22.05
C ARG A 42 -5.65 27.44 -22.18
N ALA A 43 -4.72 27.30 -21.23
CA ALA A 43 -3.80 26.16 -21.15
C ALA A 43 -4.50 24.94 -20.50
N GLY A 44 -5.13 24.08 -21.31
CA GLY A 44 -5.98 23.00 -20.83
C GLY A 44 -5.99 21.72 -21.68
N THR A 45 -5.09 21.60 -22.64
CA THR A 45 -4.97 20.44 -23.54
C THR A 45 -4.55 19.17 -22.78
N ALA A 46 -3.81 19.33 -21.67
CA ALA A 46 -3.42 18.24 -20.77
C ALA A 46 -4.27 18.16 -19.48
N LEU A 47 -5.39 18.89 -19.38
CA LEU A 47 -6.29 18.80 -18.23
C LEU A 47 -7.16 17.54 -18.31
N ASN A 48 -7.19 16.79 -17.21
CA ASN A 48 -8.04 15.62 -17.04
C ASN A 48 -9.18 15.84 -16.05
N GLY A 49 -10.20 14.98 -16.15
CA GLY A 49 -11.26 14.87 -15.14
C GLY A 49 -12.24 16.05 -15.10
N ASP A 50 -12.24 16.92 -16.11
CA ASP A 50 -13.14 18.07 -16.24
C ASP A 50 -14.05 17.88 -17.46
N PRO A 51 -15.38 18.13 -17.38
CA PRO A 51 -16.25 18.03 -18.54
C PRO A 51 -15.81 18.96 -19.68
N TRP A 52 -15.16 20.10 -19.40
CA TRP A 52 -14.66 20.99 -20.45
C TRP A 52 -13.53 20.40 -21.30
N SER A 53 -12.92 19.28 -20.89
CA SER A 53 -11.97 18.55 -21.74
C SER A 53 -12.60 18.14 -23.06
N LEU A 54 -13.93 18.00 -23.16
CA LEU A 54 -14.61 17.69 -24.41
C LEU A 54 -14.39 18.74 -25.52
N PHE A 55 -14.08 19.99 -25.17
CA PHE A 55 -13.80 21.07 -26.15
C PHE A 55 -12.30 21.34 -26.34
N MET A 56 -11.46 20.75 -25.48
CA MET A 56 -10.01 21.00 -25.45
C MET A 56 -9.19 19.80 -25.91
N ASN A 57 -9.45 18.64 -25.30
CA ASN A 57 -8.85 17.36 -25.64
C ASN A 57 -9.77 16.24 -25.13
N PRO A 58 -10.49 15.52 -26.01
CA PRO A 58 -11.45 14.50 -25.59
C PRO A 58 -10.83 13.36 -24.77
N ALA A 59 -9.52 13.11 -24.88
CA ALA A 59 -8.85 12.13 -24.05
C ALA A 59 -8.93 12.46 -22.54
N GLY A 60 -9.07 13.74 -22.16
CA GLY A 60 -9.19 14.17 -20.77
C GLY A 60 -10.48 13.71 -20.07
N LEU A 61 -11.48 13.26 -20.82
CA LEU A 61 -12.70 12.66 -20.27
C LEU A 61 -12.47 11.28 -19.64
N ALA A 62 -11.34 10.62 -19.93
CA ALA A 62 -11.06 9.26 -19.47
C ALA A 62 -10.99 9.12 -17.94
N ASP A 63 -10.61 10.20 -17.24
CA ASP A 63 -10.47 10.22 -15.77
C ASP A 63 -11.76 10.64 -15.05
N ILE A 64 -12.85 10.87 -15.78
CA ILE A 64 -14.16 11.15 -15.18
C ILE A 64 -14.75 9.84 -14.64
N THR A 65 -15.04 9.81 -13.34
CA THR A 65 -15.47 8.60 -12.61
C THR A 65 -16.96 8.57 -12.24
N TYR A 66 -17.66 9.69 -12.38
CA TYR A 66 -19.12 9.80 -12.23
C TYR A 66 -19.67 10.87 -13.19
N PRO A 67 -20.99 10.91 -13.46
CA PRO A 67 -21.58 11.89 -14.35
C PRO A 67 -21.29 13.34 -13.91
N LYS A 68 -20.81 14.16 -14.84
CA LYS A 68 -20.56 15.59 -14.64
C LYS A 68 -21.32 16.41 -15.67
N ILE A 69 -21.77 17.60 -15.27
CA ILE A 69 -22.35 18.59 -16.18
C ILE A 69 -21.86 19.98 -15.78
N SER A 70 -21.62 20.82 -16.76
CA SER A 70 -21.13 22.17 -16.58
C SER A 70 -21.71 23.10 -17.63
N ALA A 71 -22.11 24.28 -17.18
CA ALA A 71 -22.63 25.32 -18.05
C ALA A 71 -21.88 26.63 -17.80
N THR A 72 -21.58 27.36 -18.86
CA THR A 72 -20.91 28.65 -18.79
C THR A 72 -21.78 29.74 -19.39
N SER A 73 -21.86 30.86 -18.68
CA SER A 73 -22.38 32.12 -19.18
C SER A 73 -21.21 33.09 -19.35
N ARG A 74 -21.14 33.72 -20.51
CA ARG A 74 -20.22 34.83 -20.80
C ARG A 74 -21.04 36.12 -20.89
N LYS A 75 -20.55 37.18 -20.25
CA LYS A 75 -21.11 38.52 -20.37
C LYS A 75 -20.01 39.54 -20.59
N ILE A 76 -20.18 40.41 -21.59
CA ILE A 76 -19.47 41.67 -21.73
C ILE A 76 -20.50 42.78 -21.47
N PHE A 77 -20.12 43.85 -20.79
CA PHE A 77 -21.02 44.98 -20.60
C PHE A 77 -21.34 45.61 -21.98
N PHE A 78 -22.63 45.75 -22.32
CA PHE A 78 -23.13 46.26 -23.62
C PHE A 78 -22.95 45.35 -24.85
N ASP A 79 -22.58 44.07 -24.66
CA ASP A 79 -22.50 43.12 -25.77
C ASP A 79 -23.89 42.55 -26.12
N GLU A 80 -24.19 42.56 -27.42
CA GLU A 80 -25.42 42.03 -28.00
C GLU A 80 -25.30 40.53 -28.35
N THR A 81 -24.12 39.95 -28.19
CA THR A 81 -23.84 38.55 -28.48
C THR A 81 -24.35 37.63 -27.37
N GLN A 82 -25.15 36.64 -27.75
CA GLN A 82 -25.65 35.59 -26.88
C GLN A 82 -24.74 34.35 -26.97
N TYR A 83 -24.41 33.78 -25.82
CA TYR A 83 -23.58 32.56 -25.71
C TYR A 83 -24.36 31.44 -25.03
N LEU A 84 -24.36 30.25 -25.64
CA LEU A 84 -24.83 29.01 -25.05
C LEU A 84 -23.63 28.08 -24.91
N CYS A 85 -23.29 27.66 -23.69
CA CYS A 85 -22.16 26.77 -23.47
C CYS A 85 -22.53 25.73 -22.42
N LEU A 86 -22.69 24.48 -22.85
CA LEU A 86 -23.06 23.35 -22.00
C LEU A 86 -22.19 22.15 -22.36
N GLY A 87 -21.63 21.49 -21.34
CA GLY A 87 -20.82 20.30 -21.49
C GLY A 87 -21.14 19.29 -20.41
N GLY A 88 -21.18 18.01 -20.76
CA GLY A 88 -21.38 16.95 -19.80
C GLY A 88 -20.67 15.67 -20.21
N ALA A 89 -20.41 14.81 -19.23
CA ALA A 89 -19.78 13.52 -19.46
C ALA A 89 -20.34 12.46 -18.51
N VAL A 90 -20.53 11.26 -19.03
CA VAL A 90 -21.08 10.10 -18.34
C VAL A 90 -20.11 8.93 -18.52
N PRO A 91 -19.45 8.46 -17.44
CA PRO A 91 -18.61 7.28 -17.52
C PRO A 91 -19.45 6.00 -17.57
N THR A 92 -18.97 5.04 -18.36
CA THR A 92 -19.57 3.71 -18.53
C THR A 92 -18.50 2.64 -18.43
N GLN A 93 -18.90 1.36 -18.37
CA GLN A 93 -17.96 0.23 -18.39
C GLN A 93 -17.07 0.15 -19.64
N TRP A 94 -17.49 0.78 -20.75
CA TRP A 94 -16.74 0.73 -22.00
C TRP A 94 -15.84 1.94 -22.21
N GLY A 95 -16.00 3.01 -21.43
CA GLY A 95 -15.34 4.31 -21.60
C GLY A 95 -16.28 5.45 -21.19
N THR A 96 -15.81 6.68 -21.35
CA THR A 96 -16.58 7.88 -21.00
C THR A 96 -17.20 8.49 -22.25
N TRP A 97 -18.50 8.72 -22.21
CA TRP A 97 -19.24 9.45 -23.24
C TRP A 97 -19.41 10.90 -22.82
N GLY A 98 -19.16 11.83 -23.74
CA GLY A 98 -19.36 13.27 -23.54
C GLY A 98 -20.39 13.82 -24.50
N PHE A 99 -21.12 14.84 -24.07
CA PHE A 99 -22.03 15.62 -24.90
C PHE A 99 -21.79 17.10 -24.66
N GLY A 100 -21.72 17.89 -25.73
CA GLY A 100 -21.43 19.32 -25.65
C GLY A 100 -22.23 20.14 -26.64
N ILE A 101 -22.55 21.37 -26.25
CA ILE A 101 -23.15 22.37 -27.12
C ILE A 101 -22.41 23.69 -26.89
N ILE A 102 -21.91 24.29 -27.96
CA ILE A 102 -21.47 25.67 -27.96
C ILE A 102 -22.22 26.40 -29.07
N GLY A 103 -22.89 27.49 -28.69
CA GLY A 103 -23.63 28.36 -29.60
C GLY A 103 -23.28 29.82 -29.37
N THR A 104 -23.20 30.58 -30.46
CA THR A 104 -23.14 32.03 -30.44
C THR A 104 -24.20 32.60 -31.35
N GLY A 105 -24.81 33.72 -30.98
CA GLY A 105 -25.68 34.44 -31.90
C GLY A 105 -25.76 35.93 -31.61
N ILE A 106 -26.10 36.68 -32.64
CA ILE A 106 -26.42 38.10 -32.56
C ILE A 106 -27.84 38.23 -33.09
N ALA A 107 -28.71 38.89 -32.34
CA ALA A 107 -30.11 39.08 -32.71
C ALA A 107 -30.39 40.55 -32.99
N ASN A 108 -31.27 40.82 -33.95
CA ASN A 108 -31.80 42.15 -34.24
C ASN A 108 -30.75 43.22 -34.58
N SER A 109 -29.73 42.87 -35.37
CA SER A 109 -28.78 43.87 -35.89
C SER A 109 -29.49 44.72 -36.95
N TYR A 110 -29.82 45.95 -36.58
CA TYR A 110 -30.54 46.88 -37.46
C TYR A 110 -29.61 47.59 -38.42
N GLN A 111 -29.97 47.61 -39.71
CA GLN A 111 -29.24 48.41 -40.69
C GLN A 111 -29.46 49.89 -40.43
N THR A 112 -28.39 50.68 -40.54
CA THR A 112 -28.46 52.14 -40.45
C THR A 112 -28.42 52.78 -41.83
N ARG A 113 -28.98 53.99 -41.92
CA ARG A 113 -28.84 54.87 -43.07
C ARG A 113 -28.51 56.28 -42.58
N ARG A 114 -27.96 57.10 -43.48
CA ARG A 114 -27.76 58.53 -43.23
C ARG A 114 -29.07 59.27 -43.53
N ASP A 115 -29.57 60.02 -42.57
CA ASP A 115 -30.77 60.83 -42.70
C ASP A 115 -30.50 62.02 -43.65
N ALA A 116 -31.38 62.23 -44.63
CA ALA A 116 -31.14 63.20 -45.70
C ALA A 116 -31.30 64.67 -45.25
N GLU A 117 -32.01 64.92 -44.15
CA GLU A 117 -32.29 66.27 -43.65
C GLU A 117 -31.33 66.68 -42.52
N THR A 118 -30.93 65.74 -41.68
CA THR A 118 -30.10 66.01 -40.49
C THR A 118 -28.66 65.50 -40.58
N ASP A 119 -28.33 64.76 -41.64
CA ASP A 119 -27.04 64.08 -41.83
C ASP A 119 -26.63 63.10 -40.71
N ARG A 120 -27.60 62.71 -39.86
CA ARG A 120 -27.36 61.78 -38.73
C ARG A 120 -27.49 60.33 -39.18
N ILE A 121 -26.73 59.44 -38.52
CA ILE A 121 -26.93 58.00 -38.66
C ILE A 121 -28.23 57.65 -37.92
N VAL A 122 -29.23 57.16 -38.66
CA VAL A 122 -30.51 56.71 -38.13
C VAL A 122 -30.75 55.25 -38.53
N LEU A 123 -31.59 54.55 -37.78
CA LEU A 123 -32.05 53.22 -38.18
C LEU A 123 -32.77 53.31 -39.54
N ASN A 124 -32.57 52.31 -40.39
CA ASN A 124 -33.27 52.18 -41.65
C ASN A 124 -34.52 51.32 -41.46
N PRO A 125 -35.71 51.89 -41.24
CA PRO A 125 -36.92 51.11 -40.98
C PRO A 125 -37.39 50.31 -42.20
N SER A 126 -36.84 50.58 -43.39
CA SER A 126 -37.19 49.88 -44.64
C SER A 126 -36.40 48.60 -44.88
N LYS A 127 -35.51 48.20 -43.94
CA LYS A 127 -34.70 46.99 -44.03
C LYS A 127 -34.96 46.12 -42.81
N GLU A 128 -35.09 44.82 -43.04
CA GLU A 128 -35.23 43.85 -41.96
C GLU A 128 -33.95 43.81 -41.11
N ALA A 129 -34.12 43.58 -39.81
CA ALA A 129 -33.00 43.33 -38.93
C ALA A 129 -32.36 41.97 -39.26
N ILE A 130 -31.03 41.92 -39.19
CA ILE A 130 -30.28 40.70 -39.48
C ILE A 130 -29.91 40.03 -38.15
N SER A 131 -30.06 38.71 -38.09
CA SER A 131 -29.63 37.88 -36.97
C SER A 131 -28.72 36.77 -37.48
N SER A 132 -27.74 36.37 -36.68
CA SER A 132 -26.82 35.28 -36.99
C SER A 132 -26.79 34.27 -35.85
N ALA A 133 -26.65 32.99 -36.18
CA ALA A 133 -26.40 31.92 -35.22
C ALA A 133 -25.27 31.02 -35.72
N ASN A 134 -24.42 30.56 -34.79
CA ASN A 134 -23.36 29.62 -35.05
C ASN A 134 -23.28 28.62 -33.89
N ASN A 135 -23.71 27.40 -34.15
CA ASN A 135 -23.80 26.33 -33.18
C ASN A 135 -22.92 25.15 -33.58
N VAL A 136 -22.30 24.52 -32.58
CA VAL A 136 -21.61 23.25 -32.70
C VAL A 136 -22.09 22.29 -31.60
N TYR A 137 -22.46 21.09 -32.01
CA TYR A 137 -22.87 19.98 -31.15
C TYR A 137 -21.77 18.92 -31.15
N LEU A 138 -21.37 18.44 -29.98
CA LEU A 138 -20.29 17.49 -29.80
C LEU A 138 -20.82 16.20 -29.19
N LEU A 139 -20.46 15.08 -29.81
CA LEU A 139 -20.51 13.76 -29.21
C LEU A 139 -19.07 13.28 -29.03
N SER A 140 -18.67 13.11 -27.77
CA SER A 140 -17.31 12.74 -27.41
C SER A 140 -17.25 11.32 -26.87
N TYR A 141 -16.15 10.62 -27.12
CA TYR A 141 -15.88 9.34 -26.48
C TYR A 141 -14.41 9.27 -26.09
N SER A 142 -14.14 8.71 -24.91
CA SER A 142 -12.79 8.61 -24.36
C SER A 142 -12.58 7.30 -23.61
N LYS A 143 -11.38 6.74 -23.72
CA LYS A 143 -11.05 5.47 -23.09
C LYS A 143 -9.57 5.40 -22.68
N PRO A 144 -9.27 4.98 -21.43
CA PRO A 144 -7.93 4.50 -21.08
C PRO A 144 -7.58 3.25 -21.89
N VAL A 145 -6.53 3.33 -22.70
CA VAL A 145 -6.03 2.19 -23.50
C VAL A 145 -4.80 1.54 -22.87
N HIS A 146 -4.12 2.27 -21.98
CA HIS A 146 -3.02 1.77 -21.16
C HIS A 146 -3.04 2.49 -19.79
N LYS A 147 -2.31 1.97 -18.80
CA LYS A 147 -2.21 2.59 -17.45
C LYS A 147 -1.81 4.07 -17.45
N ASN A 148 -1.09 4.50 -18.49
CA ASN A 148 -0.59 5.86 -18.64
C ASN A 148 -1.09 6.54 -19.92
N LEU A 149 -1.97 5.91 -20.71
CA LEU A 149 -2.41 6.44 -22.01
C LEU A 149 -3.93 6.38 -22.12
N ALA A 150 -4.54 7.52 -22.37
CA ALA A 150 -5.93 7.66 -22.76
C ALA A 150 -6.03 8.21 -24.19
N LEU A 151 -7.03 7.73 -24.93
CA LEU A 151 -7.38 8.22 -26.25
C LEU A 151 -8.83 8.70 -26.25
N GLY A 152 -9.11 9.77 -26.98
CA GLY A 152 -10.46 10.27 -27.16
C GLY A 152 -10.72 10.80 -28.56
N ALA A 153 -11.98 10.94 -28.91
CA ALA A 153 -12.43 11.50 -30.16
C ALA A 153 -13.70 12.35 -29.96
N ASN A 154 -13.85 13.39 -30.78
CA ASN A 154 -15.06 14.20 -30.85
C ASN A 154 -15.66 14.14 -32.25
N LEU A 155 -16.95 13.82 -32.33
CA LEU A 155 -17.74 14.08 -33.53
C LEU A 155 -18.48 15.41 -33.36
N LYS A 156 -18.18 16.36 -34.24
CA LYS A 156 -18.75 17.70 -34.26
C LYS A 156 -19.79 17.83 -35.36
N PHE A 157 -20.93 18.44 -35.04
CA PHE A 157 -21.95 18.84 -35.99
C PHE A 157 -22.14 20.34 -35.93
N TYR A 158 -21.98 21.00 -37.08
CA TYR A 158 -22.06 22.43 -37.21
C TYR A 158 -23.38 22.84 -37.83
N ASP A 159 -23.95 23.92 -37.31
CA ASP A 159 -25.19 24.52 -37.72
C ASP A 159 -25.05 26.05 -37.65
N GLN A 160 -24.91 26.69 -38.82
CA GLN A 160 -24.72 28.13 -38.93
C GLN A 160 -25.80 28.75 -39.80
N GLY A 161 -26.20 29.98 -39.50
CA GLY A 161 -27.16 30.67 -40.34
C GLY A 161 -27.27 32.15 -40.09
N PHE A 162 -27.78 32.83 -41.11
CA PHE A 162 -28.18 34.22 -41.10
C PHE A 162 -29.67 34.31 -41.44
N ASN A 163 -30.40 35.16 -40.71
CA ASN A 163 -31.82 35.44 -40.94
C ASN A 163 -32.01 36.96 -41.08
N GLY A 164 -32.87 37.39 -42.01
CA GLY A 164 -33.17 38.80 -42.29
C GLY A 164 -32.60 39.27 -43.62
N GLY A 165 -33.45 39.81 -44.49
CA GLY A 165 -33.09 40.20 -45.86
C GLY A 165 -32.88 39.01 -46.80
N SER A 166 -31.78 38.26 -46.68
CA SER A 166 -31.52 37.03 -47.45
C SER A 166 -31.01 35.94 -46.50
N SER A 167 -31.89 35.02 -46.15
CA SER A 167 -31.55 33.94 -45.23
C SER A 167 -30.65 32.91 -45.91
N ALA A 168 -29.60 32.49 -45.20
CA ALA A 168 -28.70 31.44 -45.64
C ALA A 168 -28.39 30.54 -44.45
N HIS A 169 -28.32 29.24 -44.70
CA HIS A 169 -28.06 28.23 -43.69
C HIS A 169 -26.94 27.30 -44.15
N ALA A 170 -26.06 26.89 -43.24
CA ALA A 170 -24.98 25.98 -43.51
C ALA A 170 -24.84 24.90 -42.45
N THR A 171 -24.54 23.69 -42.92
CA THR A 171 -24.26 22.54 -42.06
C THR A 171 -22.92 21.91 -42.43
N GLY A 172 -22.31 21.26 -41.44
CA GLY A 172 -21.07 20.53 -41.64
C GLY A 172 -20.78 19.58 -40.49
N TYR A 173 -19.75 18.76 -40.66
CA TYR A 173 -19.25 17.87 -39.62
C TYR A 173 -17.73 17.96 -39.49
N GLY A 174 -17.25 17.64 -38.29
CA GLY A 174 -15.83 17.62 -37.95
C GLY A 174 -15.49 16.44 -37.05
N LEU A 175 -14.23 16.00 -37.07
CA LEU A 175 -13.68 15.00 -36.19
C LEU A 175 -12.43 15.53 -35.51
N ASP A 176 -12.38 15.50 -34.18
CA ASP A 176 -11.15 15.71 -33.42
C ASP A 176 -10.62 14.37 -32.88
N LEU A 177 -9.30 14.28 -32.74
CA LEU A 177 -8.62 13.15 -32.12
C LEU A 177 -7.68 13.64 -31.03
N GLY A 178 -7.87 13.12 -29.83
CA GLY A 178 -7.10 13.49 -28.64
C GLY A 178 -6.36 12.32 -28.03
N ALA A 179 -5.21 12.60 -27.44
CA ALA A 179 -4.47 11.67 -26.60
C ALA A 179 -3.92 12.36 -25.35
N MET A 180 -3.83 11.61 -24.26
CA MET A 180 -3.22 12.04 -23.01
C MET A 180 -2.29 10.97 -22.47
N TYR A 181 -1.09 11.39 -22.10
CA TYR A 181 -0.05 10.52 -21.56
C TYR A 181 0.44 11.00 -20.20
N ASN A 182 0.28 10.16 -19.19
CA ASN A 182 0.80 10.40 -17.84
C ASN A 182 2.26 9.96 -17.80
N LEU A 183 3.17 10.90 -18.07
CA LEU A 183 4.61 10.62 -18.14
C LEU A 183 5.17 10.34 -16.74
N PHE A 184 4.81 11.18 -15.78
CA PHE A 184 5.09 10.99 -14.36
C PHE A 184 3.82 11.23 -13.55
N PRO A 185 3.75 10.76 -12.29
CA PRO A 185 2.57 11.00 -11.46
C PRO A 185 2.24 12.49 -11.20
N TYR A 186 3.17 13.39 -11.48
CA TYR A 186 3.04 14.84 -11.35
C TYR A 186 3.07 15.58 -12.70
N LEU A 187 3.24 14.89 -13.84
CA LEU A 187 3.35 15.50 -15.16
C LEU A 187 2.53 14.74 -16.20
N ASN A 188 1.50 15.41 -16.70
CA ASN A 188 0.64 14.93 -17.78
C ASN A 188 0.95 15.68 -19.07
N LEU A 189 0.95 14.97 -20.19
CA LEU A 189 1.11 15.52 -21.53
C LEU A 189 -0.14 15.26 -22.34
N GLY A 190 -0.57 16.25 -23.11
CA GLY A 190 -1.75 16.18 -23.97
C GLY A 190 -1.42 16.57 -25.41
N ILE A 191 -2.07 15.90 -26.36
CA ILE A 191 -2.13 16.31 -27.75
C ILE A 191 -3.58 16.22 -28.24
N ASP A 192 -4.02 17.22 -29.00
CA ASP A 192 -5.32 17.22 -29.66
C ASP A 192 -5.18 17.70 -31.10
N TRP A 193 -5.79 16.96 -32.02
CA TRP A 193 -5.83 17.31 -33.44
C TRP A 193 -7.26 17.67 -33.83
N GLN A 194 -7.54 18.98 -33.82
CA GLN A 194 -8.87 19.50 -34.06
C GLN A 194 -9.23 19.55 -35.54
N ASN A 195 -10.49 19.23 -35.81
CA ASN A 195 -11.11 19.15 -37.13
C ASN A 195 -10.29 18.33 -38.13
N PHE A 196 -9.52 17.32 -37.64
CA PHE A 196 -8.60 16.48 -38.41
C PHE A 196 -9.25 16.01 -39.72
N LEU A 197 -10.50 15.59 -39.63
CA LEU A 197 -11.40 15.48 -40.78
C LEU A 197 -12.51 16.50 -40.65
N SER A 198 -12.84 17.18 -41.74
CA SER A 198 -13.96 18.11 -41.79
C SER A 198 -14.60 18.11 -43.18
N SER A 199 -15.92 18.30 -43.24
CA SER A 199 -16.64 18.52 -44.49
C SER A 199 -16.60 19.95 -45.02
N GLY A 200 -16.13 20.90 -44.19
CA GLY A 200 -16.49 22.31 -44.35
C GLY A 200 -17.99 22.55 -44.08
N LEU A 201 -18.40 23.82 -44.16
CA LEU A 201 -19.78 24.26 -44.04
C LEU A 201 -20.38 24.49 -45.42
N LYS A 202 -21.46 23.78 -45.75
CA LYS A 202 -22.12 23.90 -47.04
C LYS A 202 -23.32 24.85 -46.94
N TRP A 203 -23.26 25.99 -47.63
CA TRP A 203 -24.32 26.99 -47.62
C TRP A 203 -25.45 26.64 -48.59
N THR A 204 -26.69 26.85 -48.14
CA THR A 204 -27.92 26.63 -48.93
C THR A 204 -28.28 27.83 -49.83
N GLY A 205 -27.75 29.03 -49.56
CA GLY A 205 -27.98 30.25 -50.32
C GLY A 205 -26.73 30.77 -51.04
N GLY A 206 -26.88 31.24 -52.29
CA GLY A 206 -25.80 31.76 -53.15
C GLY A 206 -24.83 30.68 -53.64
N ALA A 207 -24.82 30.37 -54.95
CA ALA A 207 -23.90 29.48 -55.69
C ALA A 207 -23.48 28.10 -55.09
N GLY A 208 -23.92 27.71 -53.90
CA GLY A 208 -23.49 26.50 -53.19
C GLY A 208 -22.09 26.58 -52.59
N ALA A 209 -21.67 27.75 -52.09
CA ALA A 209 -20.35 27.92 -51.50
C ALA A 209 -20.10 26.96 -50.32
N THR A 210 -18.88 26.45 -50.22
CA THR A 210 -18.43 25.63 -49.08
C THR A 210 -17.29 26.35 -48.37
N ASP A 211 -17.52 26.71 -47.11
CA ASP A 211 -16.48 27.33 -46.28
C ASP A 211 -15.68 26.25 -45.57
N THR A 212 -14.37 26.36 -45.64
CA THR A 212 -13.45 25.46 -44.92
C THR A 212 -13.50 25.75 -43.42
N LEU A 213 -13.43 24.69 -42.61
CA LEU A 213 -13.30 24.82 -41.15
C LEU A 213 -11.84 24.71 -40.74
N GLY A 214 -11.38 25.68 -39.96
CA GLY A 214 -10.02 25.73 -39.43
C GLY A 214 -9.82 24.68 -38.32
N GLY A 215 -8.57 24.41 -37.99
CA GLY A 215 -8.23 23.50 -36.90
C GLY A 215 -6.83 23.77 -36.35
N PHE A 216 -6.57 23.19 -35.19
CA PHE A 216 -5.31 23.28 -34.48
C PHE A 216 -4.72 21.89 -34.24
N ILE A 217 -3.40 21.80 -34.22
CA ILE A 217 -2.72 20.79 -33.43
C ILE A 217 -2.35 21.46 -32.12
N LYS A 218 -2.93 20.98 -31.02
CA LYS A 218 -2.66 21.49 -29.68
C LYS A 218 -1.71 20.56 -28.96
N LEU A 219 -0.69 21.12 -28.33
CA LEU A 219 0.24 20.41 -27.47
C LEU A 219 0.17 21.03 -26.09
N GLY A 220 0.01 20.22 -25.04
CA GLY A 220 -0.14 20.72 -23.69
C GLY A 220 0.60 19.92 -22.63
N GLY A 221 0.90 20.59 -21.52
CA GLY A 221 1.47 20.00 -20.32
C GLY A 221 0.78 20.52 -19.07
N ASP A 222 0.50 19.61 -18.13
CA ASP A 222 0.01 19.90 -16.79
C ASP A 222 1.02 19.37 -15.77
N LEU A 223 1.58 20.28 -14.97
CA LEU A 223 2.58 20.00 -13.95
C LEU A 223 2.01 20.26 -12.56
N SER A 224 1.85 19.20 -11.77
CA SER A 224 1.49 19.28 -10.35
C SER A 224 2.73 19.59 -9.49
N ILE A 225 2.89 20.85 -9.13
CA ILE A 225 4.05 21.36 -8.38
C ILE A 225 3.91 21.02 -6.89
N LEU A 226 2.77 21.38 -6.27
CA LEU A 226 2.47 21.09 -4.87
C LEU A 226 1.24 20.19 -4.76
N GLY A 227 1.22 19.28 -3.79
CA GLY A 227 0.04 18.47 -3.50
C GLY A 227 0.34 17.21 -2.70
N LYS A 228 -0.47 16.17 -2.91
CA LYS A 228 -0.32 14.90 -2.20
C LYS A 228 0.94 14.15 -2.64
N GLU A 229 1.44 13.32 -1.73
CA GLU A 229 2.60 12.47 -1.97
C GLU A 229 2.36 11.53 -3.15
N GLY A 230 3.33 11.45 -4.05
CA GLY A 230 3.23 10.61 -5.24
C GLY A 230 2.37 11.19 -6.36
N THR A 231 1.76 12.38 -6.23
CA THR A 231 1.05 13.06 -7.33
C THR A 231 1.57 14.47 -7.60
N SER A 232 2.64 14.90 -6.90
CA SER A 232 3.20 16.24 -6.99
C SER A 232 4.72 16.23 -6.82
N LEU A 233 5.40 17.27 -7.33
CA LEU A 233 6.84 17.44 -7.15
C LEU A 233 7.23 17.68 -5.68
N LYS A 234 6.38 18.37 -4.91
CA LYS A 234 6.57 18.62 -3.48
C LYS A 234 5.28 18.37 -2.69
N LYS A 235 5.44 17.67 -1.56
CA LYS A 235 4.35 17.33 -0.65
C LYS A 235 3.93 18.53 0.19
N HIS A 236 2.68 18.98 0.06
CA HIS A 236 2.08 20.05 0.87
C HIS A 236 0.56 19.83 1.00
N ASP A 237 -0.05 20.47 2.00
CA ASP A 237 -1.51 20.44 2.21
C ASP A 237 -2.28 21.27 1.18
N GLN A 238 -1.58 22.15 0.47
CA GLN A 238 -2.09 22.97 -0.63
C GLN A 238 -1.73 22.33 -1.97
N LYS A 239 -2.50 22.65 -3.01
CA LYS A 239 -2.23 22.22 -4.39
C LYS A 239 -1.79 23.38 -5.24
N LEU A 240 -0.81 23.17 -6.11
CA LEU A 240 -0.39 24.15 -7.11
C LEU A 240 -0.08 23.42 -8.42
N ASN A 241 -0.75 23.83 -9.48
CA ASN A 241 -0.58 23.30 -10.83
C ASN A 241 -0.12 24.41 -11.78
N GLY A 242 0.79 24.05 -12.69
CA GLY A 242 1.21 24.89 -13.80
C GLY A 242 0.84 24.24 -15.12
N PHE A 243 0.39 25.05 -16.08
CA PHE A 243 -0.11 24.61 -17.38
C PHE A 243 0.62 25.35 -18.50
N LEU A 244 1.00 24.64 -19.55
CA LEU A 244 1.63 25.22 -20.73
C LEU A 244 1.07 24.54 -21.98
N ASP A 245 0.44 25.32 -22.85
CA ASP A 245 -0.04 24.84 -24.13
C ASP A 245 0.49 25.67 -25.30
N ILE A 246 0.60 25.00 -26.45
CA ILE A 246 0.94 25.60 -27.74
C ILE A 246 -0.12 25.13 -28.75
N ASP A 247 -0.87 26.07 -29.30
CA ASP A 247 -1.79 25.83 -30.40
C ASP A 247 -1.08 26.15 -31.73
N LEU A 248 -0.97 25.15 -32.59
CA LEU A 248 -0.43 25.29 -33.94
C LEU A 248 -1.59 25.32 -34.94
N PRO A 249 -2.04 26.51 -35.39
CA PRO A 249 -3.03 26.57 -36.45
C PRO A 249 -2.49 25.91 -37.71
N ARG A 250 -3.39 25.34 -38.51
CA ARG A 250 -3.02 24.67 -39.78
C ARG A 250 -2.21 25.57 -40.73
N SER A 251 -2.40 26.89 -40.66
CA SER A 251 -1.63 27.91 -41.38
C SER A 251 -0.13 27.98 -41.02
N VAL A 252 0.27 27.57 -39.81
CA VAL A 252 1.69 27.49 -39.39
C VAL A 252 2.42 26.37 -40.14
N LEU A 253 1.70 25.28 -40.45
CA LEU A 253 2.25 24.14 -41.19
C LEU A 253 2.36 24.42 -42.70
N SER A 254 1.69 25.48 -43.19
CA SER A 254 1.66 25.89 -44.60
C SER A 254 2.31 27.26 -44.90
N GLN A 255 3.10 27.81 -43.96
CA GLN A 255 4.06 28.93 -44.07
C GLN A 255 3.61 30.37 -43.67
N ASN A 256 2.47 30.62 -43.00
CA ASN A 256 2.11 32.01 -42.60
C ASN A 256 1.40 32.20 -41.24
N GLY A 257 1.12 31.14 -40.46
CA GLY A 257 0.54 31.27 -39.12
C GLY A 257 1.60 31.45 -38.03
N ASN A 258 1.26 32.16 -36.95
CA ASN A 258 2.05 32.17 -35.71
C ASN A 258 1.46 31.18 -34.69
N PRO A 259 2.30 30.41 -33.98
CA PRO A 259 1.85 29.62 -32.82
C PRO A 259 1.19 30.52 -31.78
N VAL A 260 0.13 30.01 -31.14
CA VAL A 260 -0.51 30.69 -30.01
C VAL A 260 -0.05 30.00 -28.74
N TYR A 261 0.49 30.78 -27.81
CA TYR A 261 1.03 30.30 -26.55
C TYR A 261 0.09 30.58 -25.40
N HIS A 262 -0.05 29.60 -24.52
CA HIS A 262 -0.91 29.64 -23.34
C HIS A 262 -0.11 29.21 -22.11
N LEU A 263 -0.15 30.02 -21.05
CA LEU A 263 0.49 29.72 -19.78
C LEU A 263 -0.54 29.93 -18.66
N GLY A 264 -0.62 29.00 -17.73
CA GLY A 264 -1.59 29.04 -16.64
C GLY A 264 -1.04 28.55 -15.32
N PHE A 265 -1.58 29.07 -14.23
CA PHE A 265 -1.36 28.56 -12.89
C PHE A 265 -2.70 28.44 -12.15
N GLU A 266 -2.88 27.34 -11.42
CA GLU A 266 -4.02 27.11 -10.52
C GLU A 266 -3.48 26.76 -9.13
N TRP A 267 -3.78 27.58 -8.14
CA TRP A 267 -3.38 27.40 -6.75
C TRP A 267 -4.62 27.18 -5.88
N SER A 268 -4.67 26.05 -5.18
CA SER A 268 -5.72 25.73 -4.21
C SER A 268 -5.14 25.85 -2.80
N PRO A 269 -5.18 27.04 -2.17
CA PRO A 269 -4.73 27.22 -0.79
C PRO A 269 -5.62 26.49 0.22
N LEU A 270 -6.88 26.24 -0.13
CA LEU A 270 -7.87 25.50 0.65
C LEU A 270 -8.59 24.50 -0.26
N THR A 271 -9.21 23.46 0.30
CA THR A 271 -9.97 22.47 -0.49
C THR A 271 -11.21 23.04 -1.18
N ILE A 272 -11.69 24.19 -0.73
CA ILE A 272 -12.89 24.86 -1.23
C ILE A 272 -12.60 26.02 -2.18
N LEU A 273 -11.34 26.45 -2.31
CA LEU A 273 -10.95 27.69 -2.99
C LEU A 273 -9.81 27.43 -3.98
N ASP A 274 -10.01 27.84 -5.22
CA ASP A 274 -9.00 27.84 -6.28
C ASP A 274 -8.74 29.28 -6.76
N LEU A 275 -7.48 29.65 -6.90
CA LEU A 275 -7.04 30.93 -7.47
C LEU A 275 -6.28 30.66 -8.77
N ARG A 276 -6.56 31.44 -9.81
CA ARG A 276 -6.02 31.22 -11.15
C ARG A 276 -5.48 32.50 -11.75
N ALA A 277 -4.37 32.36 -12.45
CA ALA A 277 -3.83 33.40 -13.31
C ALA A 277 -3.31 32.75 -14.59
N GLY A 278 -3.49 33.42 -15.71
CA GLY A 278 -3.07 32.92 -17.01
C GLY A 278 -2.67 34.01 -17.97
N TYR A 279 -2.02 33.59 -19.04
CA TYR A 279 -1.61 34.41 -20.17
C TYR A 279 -1.91 33.64 -21.47
N ASP A 280 -2.64 34.27 -22.37
CA ASP A 280 -2.90 33.80 -23.72
C ASP A 280 -2.35 34.87 -24.69
N SER A 281 -1.52 34.47 -25.65
CA SER A 281 -0.90 35.44 -26.58
C SER A 281 -1.89 36.28 -27.41
N ASN A 282 -3.15 35.86 -27.54
CA ASN A 282 -4.24 36.60 -28.20
C ASN A 282 -5.16 37.35 -27.22
N LEU A 283 -5.38 36.83 -26.00
CA LEU A 283 -6.27 37.42 -24.98
C LEU A 283 -5.54 38.12 -23.83
N ASN A 284 -4.21 38.19 -23.85
CA ASN A 284 -3.37 38.73 -22.80
C ASN A 284 -3.60 38.03 -21.43
N LEU A 285 -3.49 38.75 -20.32
CA LEU A 285 -3.63 38.22 -18.97
C LEU A 285 -5.09 37.90 -18.60
N SER A 286 -5.26 36.79 -17.89
CA SER A 286 -6.53 36.39 -17.31
C SER A 286 -6.38 36.01 -15.84
N TYR A 287 -7.47 36.14 -15.10
CA TYR A 287 -7.56 35.82 -13.68
C TYR A 287 -8.84 35.05 -13.41
N GLY A 288 -8.82 34.16 -12.42
CA GLY A 288 -10.02 33.44 -12.04
C GLY A 288 -10.02 33.00 -10.59
N VAL A 289 -11.21 32.71 -10.09
CA VAL A 289 -11.46 32.13 -8.78
C VAL A 289 -12.47 31.00 -8.91
N GLY A 290 -12.25 29.91 -8.19
CA GLY A 290 -13.15 28.76 -8.11
C GLY A 290 -13.56 28.50 -6.66
N PHE A 291 -14.84 28.18 -6.46
CA PHE A 291 -15.38 27.78 -5.17
C PHE A 291 -16.05 26.41 -5.30
N THR A 292 -15.65 25.45 -4.46
CA THR A 292 -16.20 24.10 -4.46
C THR A 292 -16.92 23.81 -3.15
N ASN A 293 -18.19 23.41 -3.22
CA ASN A 293 -18.97 22.98 -2.07
C ASN A 293 -20.12 22.04 -2.50
N TRP A 294 -20.44 21.03 -1.68
CA TRP A 294 -21.56 20.08 -1.90
C TRP A 294 -21.62 19.46 -3.31
N GLY A 295 -20.48 19.06 -3.86
CA GLY A 295 -20.40 18.50 -5.22
C GLY A 295 -20.61 19.52 -6.34
N PHE A 296 -20.80 20.81 -6.05
CA PHE A 296 -20.86 21.88 -7.02
C PHE A 296 -19.57 22.71 -7.02
N ARG A 297 -19.18 23.17 -8.21
CA ARG A 297 -18.09 24.13 -8.41
C ARG A 297 -18.62 25.36 -9.14
N PHE A 298 -18.38 26.52 -8.57
CA PHE A 298 -18.62 27.81 -9.19
C PHE A 298 -17.29 28.44 -9.57
N ASP A 299 -17.07 28.68 -10.85
CA ASP A 299 -15.87 29.33 -11.36
C ASP A 299 -16.22 30.70 -11.95
N TYR A 300 -15.42 31.70 -11.60
CA TYR A 300 -15.43 33.02 -12.22
C TYR A 300 -14.08 33.29 -12.87
N ALA A 301 -14.10 33.92 -14.05
CA ALA A 301 -12.88 34.41 -14.68
C ALA A 301 -13.09 35.74 -15.42
N TYR A 302 -11.99 36.46 -15.54
CA TYR A 302 -11.87 37.75 -16.19
C TYR A 302 -10.65 37.72 -17.11
N ALA A 303 -10.80 38.15 -18.36
CA ALA A 303 -9.71 38.22 -19.34
C ALA A 303 -9.56 39.65 -19.87
N LEU A 304 -8.32 40.13 -19.94
CA LEU A 304 -7.99 41.49 -20.38
C LEU A 304 -7.89 41.58 -21.90
N SER A 305 -8.91 42.13 -22.56
CA SER A 305 -8.90 42.35 -24.00
C SER A 305 -7.84 43.36 -24.42
N PRO A 306 -7.03 43.09 -25.47
CA PRO A 306 -6.06 44.04 -25.99
C PRO A 306 -6.70 45.23 -26.74
N TYR A 307 -8.01 45.18 -27.01
CA TYR A 307 -8.72 46.16 -27.85
C TYR A 307 -9.31 47.37 -27.11
N GLY A 308 -9.14 47.48 -25.78
CA GLY A 308 -9.45 48.69 -25.02
C GLY A 308 -10.28 48.47 -23.73
N ALA A 309 -10.33 49.49 -22.88
CA ALA A 309 -11.08 49.47 -21.62
C ALA A 309 -12.60 49.53 -21.89
N GLY A 310 -13.28 48.39 -21.71
CA GLY A 310 -14.74 48.27 -21.87
C GLY A 310 -15.18 46.91 -22.44
N ASP A 311 -14.28 46.22 -23.12
CA ASP A 311 -14.57 44.98 -23.87
C ASP A 311 -14.02 43.73 -23.17
N ASN A 312 -13.90 43.78 -21.83
CA ASN A 312 -13.30 42.71 -21.03
C ASN A 312 -14.38 41.70 -20.61
N PRO A 313 -14.37 40.46 -21.14
CA PRO A 313 -15.39 39.48 -20.84
C PRO A 313 -15.28 38.91 -19.43
N HIS A 314 -16.45 38.74 -18.80
CA HIS A 314 -16.64 38.01 -17.57
C HIS A 314 -17.24 36.63 -17.87
N TYR A 315 -16.65 35.59 -17.27
CA TYR A 315 -17.07 34.21 -17.42
C TYR A 315 -17.57 33.67 -16.09
N PHE A 316 -18.75 33.05 -16.11
CA PHE A 316 -19.36 32.41 -14.95
C PHE A 316 -19.69 30.98 -15.32
N THR A 317 -19.10 30.02 -14.63
CA THR A 317 -19.33 28.60 -14.86
C THR A 317 -19.89 27.96 -13.61
N LEU A 318 -20.99 27.23 -13.77
CA LEU A 318 -21.54 26.37 -12.73
C LEU A 318 -21.37 24.92 -13.18
N SER A 319 -20.71 24.13 -12.35
CA SER A 319 -20.45 22.71 -12.61
C SER A 319 -20.99 21.86 -11.49
N TYR A 320 -21.71 20.79 -11.83
CA TYR A 320 -21.88 19.65 -10.93
C TYR A 320 -20.69 18.73 -11.14
N ILE A 321 -19.79 18.72 -10.16
CA ILE A 321 -18.58 17.90 -10.13
C ILE A 321 -18.70 16.77 -9.12
N GLY A 322 -19.89 16.45 -8.62
CA GLY A 322 -20.20 15.28 -7.78
C GLY A 322 -19.58 15.29 -6.37
N ASP A 323 -20.36 14.82 -5.39
CA ASP A 323 -19.82 14.43 -4.08
C ASP A 323 -19.56 12.92 -4.08
N LEU A 324 -18.39 12.49 -3.60
CA LEU A 324 -18.04 11.07 -3.44
C LEU A 324 -18.92 10.43 -2.36
N MET A 325 -20.13 9.98 -2.72
CA MET A 325 -20.98 9.15 -1.86
C MET A 325 -20.38 7.74 -1.76
N LYS A 326 -19.53 7.52 -0.75
CA LYS A 326 -19.05 6.19 -0.37
C LYS A 326 -20.03 5.59 0.64
N VAL A 327 -20.76 4.56 0.24
CA VAL A 327 -21.52 3.75 1.21
C VAL A 327 -20.61 2.63 1.67
N PHE A 328 -20.27 2.63 2.95
CA PHE A 328 -19.50 1.56 3.58
C PHE A 328 -20.46 0.57 4.23
N THR A 329 -20.45 -0.67 3.78
CA THR A 329 -21.17 -1.77 4.45
C THR A 329 -20.15 -2.76 4.99
N LYS A 330 -20.23 -3.10 6.29
CA LYS A 330 -19.39 -4.14 6.90
C LYS A 330 -20.21 -5.39 7.14
N LYS A 331 -19.77 -6.52 6.58
CA LYS A 331 -20.34 -7.84 6.83
C LYS A 331 -19.37 -8.67 7.67
N LEU A 332 -19.79 -9.10 8.86
CA LEU A 332 -18.96 -9.92 9.74
C LEU A 332 -18.69 -11.29 9.09
N ILE A 333 -17.41 -11.66 8.97
CA ILE A 333 -16.94 -12.94 8.43
C ILE A 333 -16.60 -13.89 9.58
N ASP A 334 -15.76 -13.43 10.51
CA ASP A 334 -15.20 -14.27 11.57
C ASP A 334 -14.99 -13.47 12.86
N GLU A 335 -14.97 -14.19 13.99
CA GLU A 335 -14.55 -13.64 15.27
C GLU A 335 -13.62 -14.63 15.97
N LYS A 336 -12.39 -14.20 16.26
CA LYS A 336 -11.34 -15.04 16.86
C LYS A 336 -10.75 -14.33 18.08
N ILE A 337 -10.56 -15.05 19.18
CA ILE A 337 -9.90 -14.48 20.35
C ILE A 337 -8.44 -14.14 20.04
N ALA A 338 -7.99 -12.99 20.53
CA ALA A 338 -6.62 -12.51 20.43
C ALA A 338 -6.18 -11.95 21.79
N LEU A 339 -6.15 -12.80 22.82
CA LEU A 339 -5.53 -12.42 24.10
C LEU A 339 -4.04 -12.11 23.85
N LYS A 340 -3.66 -10.85 24.06
CA LYS A 340 -2.29 -10.36 23.81
C LYS A 340 -1.64 -10.03 25.14
N PHE A 341 -0.49 -10.64 25.40
CA PHE A 341 0.34 -10.34 26.56
C PHE A 341 1.56 -9.58 26.10
N TYR A 342 1.91 -8.53 26.82
CA TYR A 342 3.08 -7.71 26.51
C TYR A 342 4.18 -7.86 27.57
N SER A 343 3.82 -8.17 28.82
CA SER A 343 4.78 -8.37 29.93
C SER A 343 5.46 -9.71 29.94
N ILE A 344 4.70 -10.75 29.62
CA ILE A 344 5.05 -12.14 29.90
C ILE A 344 4.95 -12.99 28.64
N LYS A 345 5.75 -14.06 28.63
CA LYS A 345 5.70 -15.09 27.59
C LYS A 345 5.35 -16.43 28.22
N ASP A 346 4.64 -17.27 27.48
CA ASP A 346 4.47 -18.66 27.89
C ASP A 346 5.84 -19.34 27.99
N ARG A 347 6.02 -20.17 29.03
CA ARG A 347 7.28 -20.83 29.40
C ARG A 347 8.40 -19.88 29.83
N GLN A 348 8.06 -18.71 30.37
CA GLN A 348 9.03 -17.79 30.95
C GLN A 348 9.64 -18.34 32.25
N ILE A 349 10.93 -18.07 32.47
CA ILE A 349 11.66 -18.41 33.70
C ILE A 349 12.06 -17.12 34.39
N THR A 350 11.85 -17.05 35.71
CA THR A 350 12.19 -15.87 36.52
C THR A 350 12.58 -16.26 37.95
N THR A 351 13.21 -15.34 38.65
CA THR A 351 13.56 -15.35 40.07
C THR A 351 12.60 -14.52 40.90
N GLN A 352 11.78 -13.66 40.27
CA GLN A 352 10.91 -12.70 40.94
C GLN A 352 9.80 -13.40 41.76
N GLU A 353 9.40 -12.78 42.87
CA GLU A 353 8.35 -13.32 43.75
C GLU A 353 6.94 -12.95 43.31
N SER A 354 6.80 -11.89 42.52
CA SER A 354 5.58 -11.48 41.84
C SER A 354 5.90 -10.98 40.45
N LEU A 355 4.91 -11.00 39.55
CA LEU A 355 5.00 -10.41 38.22
C LEU A 355 3.78 -9.53 37.97
N SER A 356 4.02 -8.35 37.40
CA SER A 356 2.96 -7.54 36.80
C SER A 356 2.65 -8.07 35.40
N ILE A 357 1.41 -8.53 35.22
CA ILE A 357 0.90 -9.03 33.96
C ILE A 357 0.13 -7.92 33.26
N PHE A 358 0.66 -7.40 32.16
CA PHE A 358 0.00 -6.39 31.32
C PHE A 358 -0.34 -6.95 29.93
N GLY A 359 -1.58 -6.71 29.49
CA GLY A 359 -2.10 -7.26 28.24
C GLY A 359 -3.44 -6.68 27.79
N LEU A 360 -3.92 -7.17 26.66
CA LEU A 360 -5.24 -6.88 26.10
C LEU A 360 -6.15 -8.11 26.17
N ALA A 361 -7.34 -7.92 26.74
CA ALA A 361 -8.41 -8.90 26.78
C ALA A 361 -9.37 -8.67 25.61
N VAL A 362 -8.93 -8.99 24.39
CA VAL A 362 -9.66 -8.69 23.15
C VAL A 362 -9.92 -9.93 22.28
N TYR A 363 -10.87 -9.78 21.37
CA TYR A 363 -11.10 -10.68 20.25
C TYR A 363 -11.15 -9.88 18.94
N ASP A 364 -10.59 -10.46 17.89
CA ASP A 364 -10.57 -9.92 16.54
C ASP A 364 -11.90 -10.20 15.85
N LYS A 365 -12.55 -9.16 15.32
CA LYS A 365 -13.67 -9.23 14.39
C LYS A 365 -13.16 -9.00 12.99
N THR A 366 -13.35 -9.97 12.11
CA THR A 366 -12.98 -9.83 10.70
C THR A 366 -14.22 -9.52 9.88
N PHE A 367 -14.18 -8.44 9.13
CA PHE A 367 -15.27 -7.96 8.27
C PHE A 367 -14.85 -8.01 6.79
N ASP A 368 -15.82 -8.30 5.94
CA ASP A 368 -15.81 -7.91 4.53
C ASP A 368 -16.36 -6.48 4.47
N GLU A 369 -15.47 -5.51 4.26
CA GLU A 369 -15.85 -4.12 4.04
C GLU A 369 -16.09 -3.91 2.55
N ILE A 370 -17.36 -3.64 2.23
CA ILE A 370 -17.82 -3.37 0.87
C ILE A 370 -17.93 -1.86 0.73
N THR A 371 -17.13 -1.30 -0.18
CA THR A 371 -17.27 0.09 -0.61
C THR A 371 -18.11 0.12 -1.88
N SER A 372 -19.36 0.55 -1.74
CA SER A 372 -20.27 0.69 -2.88
C SER A 372 -20.29 2.12 -3.37
N TRP A 373 -20.02 2.29 -4.66
CA TRP A 373 -20.24 3.53 -5.38
C TRP A 373 -21.68 3.55 -5.88
N VAL A 374 -22.55 4.33 -5.25
CA VAL A 374 -23.93 4.47 -5.71
C VAL A 374 -24.01 5.67 -6.64
N ILE A 375 -24.02 5.41 -7.96
CA ILE A 375 -24.55 6.35 -8.95
C ILE A 375 -26.00 5.92 -9.18
N PRO A 376 -27.02 6.68 -8.73
CA PRO A 376 -28.40 6.33 -9.01
C PRO A 376 -28.57 6.12 -10.53
N SER A 377 -29.00 4.90 -10.89
CA SER A 377 -29.44 4.49 -12.24
C SER A 377 -28.39 4.11 -13.31
N ILE A 378 -27.07 4.04 -13.05
CA ILE A 378 -26.09 3.81 -14.15
C ILE A 378 -25.05 2.70 -13.86
N SER A 379 -24.49 2.61 -12.65
CA SER A 379 -23.45 1.63 -12.33
C SER A 379 -23.26 1.52 -10.82
N GLN A 380 -23.15 0.28 -10.32
CA GLN A 380 -22.63 -0.03 -9.00
C GLN A 380 -21.30 -0.76 -9.18
N LYS A 381 -20.23 -0.22 -8.60
CA LYS A 381 -18.96 -0.92 -8.44
C LYS A 381 -18.78 -1.15 -6.95
N ASP A 382 -18.63 -2.41 -6.57
CA ASP A 382 -18.32 -2.81 -5.21
C ASP A 382 -16.83 -3.14 -5.14
N ASP A 383 -16.12 -2.50 -4.23
CA ASP A 383 -14.75 -2.86 -3.89
C ASP A 383 -14.74 -3.58 -2.54
N HIS A 384 -14.05 -4.71 -2.48
CA HIS A 384 -14.03 -5.60 -1.31
C HIS A 384 -12.69 -5.49 -0.61
N ARG A 385 -12.73 -5.25 0.70
CA ARG A 385 -11.54 -5.24 1.54
C ARG A 385 -11.80 -6.04 2.82
N ILE A 386 -10.87 -6.94 3.15
CA ILE A 386 -10.88 -7.59 4.45
C ILE A 386 -10.30 -6.62 5.49
N VAL A 387 -11.08 -6.35 6.53
CA VAL A 387 -10.70 -5.47 7.65
C VAL A 387 -10.86 -6.24 8.95
N THR A 388 -9.88 -6.13 9.83
CA THR A 388 -9.93 -6.71 11.17
C THR A 388 -9.99 -5.60 12.21
N GLU A 389 -10.92 -5.71 13.16
CA GLU A 389 -11.09 -4.78 14.28
C GLU A 389 -11.01 -5.54 15.60
N GLU A 390 -10.55 -4.90 16.66
CA GLU A 390 -10.50 -5.50 18.00
C GLU A 390 -11.71 -5.09 18.82
N ALA A 391 -12.26 -6.05 19.59
CA ALA A 391 -13.34 -5.81 20.54
C ALA A 391 -13.02 -6.43 21.89
N ASN A 392 -13.52 -5.84 22.97
CA ASN A 392 -13.25 -6.29 24.32
C ASN A 392 -14.01 -7.58 24.65
N LEU A 393 -13.33 -8.52 25.32
CA LEU A 393 -13.98 -9.65 25.96
C LEU A 393 -14.80 -9.18 27.16
N VAL A 394 -15.87 -9.91 27.48
CA VAL A 394 -16.68 -9.68 28.69
C VAL A 394 -16.39 -10.76 29.74
N ASN A 395 -16.63 -10.45 31.02
CA ASN A 395 -16.39 -11.36 32.15
C ASN A 395 -14.97 -11.94 32.20
N PHE A 396 -13.97 -11.11 31.88
CA PHE A 396 -12.57 -11.55 31.91
C PHE A 396 -12.15 -11.88 33.35
N LYS A 397 -11.50 -13.03 33.55
CA LYS A 397 -10.99 -13.49 34.84
C LYS A 397 -9.58 -14.05 34.69
N ILE A 398 -8.78 -13.86 35.73
CA ILE A 398 -7.45 -14.46 35.91
C ILE A 398 -7.49 -15.27 37.19
N ASN A 399 -7.14 -16.55 37.14
CA ASN A 399 -7.22 -17.48 38.28
C ASN A 399 -8.57 -17.37 39.02
N GLU A 400 -9.66 -17.38 38.24
CA GLU A 400 -11.06 -17.23 38.71
C GLU A 400 -11.44 -15.85 39.27
N ARG A 401 -10.48 -14.96 39.56
CA ARG A 401 -10.72 -13.58 39.97
C ARG A 401 -11.18 -12.73 38.80
N LEU A 402 -12.34 -12.08 38.94
CA LEU A 402 -12.85 -11.13 37.94
C LEU A 402 -11.91 -9.92 37.83
N VAL A 403 -11.57 -9.58 36.60
CA VAL A 403 -10.77 -8.40 36.26
C VAL A 403 -11.65 -7.51 35.40
N ASP A 404 -12.01 -6.34 35.92
CA ASP A 404 -12.76 -5.34 35.15
C ASP A 404 -11.82 -4.72 34.11
N VAL A 405 -12.16 -4.84 32.83
CA VAL A 405 -11.29 -4.46 31.72
C VAL A 405 -12.03 -3.61 30.71
N LYS A 406 -11.47 -2.43 30.44
CA LYS A 406 -11.88 -1.58 29.30
C LYS A 406 -11.01 -1.87 28.06
N GLY A 407 -10.62 -3.13 27.89
CA GLY A 407 -9.73 -3.61 26.82
C GLY A 407 -8.35 -4.02 27.33
N SER A 408 -7.69 -3.17 28.11
CA SER A 408 -6.40 -3.50 28.76
C SER A 408 -6.58 -3.93 30.20
N PHE A 409 -5.65 -4.73 30.71
CA PHE A 409 -5.54 -5.09 32.11
C PHE A 409 -4.10 -5.04 32.61
N GLU A 410 -3.97 -4.78 33.91
CA GLU A 410 -2.74 -4.95 34.66
C GLU A 410 -3.07 -5.67 35.97
N VAL A 411 -2.40 -6.79 36.21
CA VAL A 411 -2.63 -7.60 37.40
C VAL A 411 -1.29 -8.05 37.97
N GLU A 412 -1.08 -7.82 39.26
CA GLU A 412 0.05 -8.41 39.97
C GLU A 412 -0.33 -9.81 40.48
N GLU A 413 0.51 -10.78 40.15
CA GLU A 413 0.34 -12.17 40.56
C GLU A 413 1.58 -12.65 41.35
N LYS A 414 1.34 -13.29 42.49
CA LYS A 414 2.39 -13.89 43.31
C LYS A 414 2.83 -15.22 42.71
N LEU A 415 4.14 -15.42 42.60
CA LEU A 415 4.76 -16.64 42.13
C LEU A 415 5.24 -17.51 43.29
N TYR A 416 4.82 -18.77 43.28
CA TYR A 416 5.36 -19.80 44.16
C TYR A 416 6.62 -20.41 43.55
N ALA A 417 7.53 -20.92 44.39
CA ALA A 417 8.71 -21.62 43.87
C ALA A 417 8.28 -22.84 43.03
N GLY A 418 8.84 -22.98 41.82
CA GLY A 418 8.47 -24.01 40.86
C GLY A 418 7.56 -23.52 39.74
N ARG A 419 6.82 -24.45 39.12
CA ARG A 419 5.93 -24.18 37.97
C ARG A 419 4.62 -23.55 38.44
N ASN A 420 4.34 -22.36 37.95
CA ASN A 420 3.10 -21.62 38.11
C ASN A 420 2.31 -21.67 36.80
N VAL A 421 0.99 -21.78 36.89
CA VAL A 421 0.08 -21.73 35.74
C VAL A 421 -0.99 -20.69 36.02
N PHE A 422 -1.07 -19.69 35.14
CA PHE A 422 -2.09 -18.67 35.19
C PHE A 422 -3.20 -19.05 34.22
N TYR A 423 -4.41 -19.21 34.72
CA TYR A 423 -5.58 -19.50 33.90
C TYR A 423 -6.34 -18.21 33.62
N MET A 424 -6.59 -17.93 32.34
CA MET A 424 -7.36 -16.78 31.91
C MET A 424 -8.60 -17.26 31.20
N GLN A 425 -9.73 -16.60 31.49
CA GLN A 425 -10.99 -16.89 30.82
C GLN A 425 -11.69 -15.58 30.46
N GLY A 426 -12.36 -15.56 29.32
CA GLY A 426 -13.15 -14.42 28.86
C GLY A 426 -14.24 -14.90 27.92
N ALA A 427 -15.32 -14.13 27.80
CA ALA A 427 -16.45 -14.49 26.96
C ALA A 427 -16.58 -13.55 25.76
N ILE A 428 -16.86 -14.12 24.59
CA ILE A 428 -17.35 -13.37 23.43
C ILE A 428 -18.88 -13.28 23.58
N PRO A 429 -19.47 -12.07 23.55
CA PRO A 429 -20.93 -11.91 23.58
C PRO A 429 -21.61 -12.81 22.53
N GLY A 430 -22.51 -13.69 22.97
CA GLY A 430 -23.27 -14.60 22.10
C GLY A 430 -22.54 -15.88 21.65
N LYS A 431 -21.23 -16.02 21.86
CA LYS A 431 -20.44 -17.22 21.45
C LYS A 431 -19.95 -18.10 22.60
N GLY A 432 -19.87 -17.57 23.82
CA GLY A 432 -19.52 -18.31 25.04
C GLY A 432 -18.13 -17.98 25.59
N THR A 433 -17.71 -18.74 26.62
CA THR A 433 -16.46 -18.53 27.36
C THR A 433 -15.31 -19.32 26.74
N THR A 434 -14.15 -18.68 26.62
CA THR A 434 -12.88 -19.29 26.22
C THR A 434 -11.88 -19.33 27.38
N TYR A 435 -10.83 -20.13 27.22
CA TYR A 435 -9.77 -20.32 28.20
C TYR A 435 -8.39 -20.25 27.54
N GLU A 436 -7.45 -19.56 28.17
CA GLU A 436 -6.03 -19.56 27.83
C GLU A 436 -5.19 -19.77 29.10
N SER A 437 -3.94 -20.19 28.93
CA SER A 437 -3.04 -20.35 30.07
C SER A 437 -1.61 -19.93 29.77
N VAL A 438 -0.96 -19.29 30.73
CA VAL A 438 0.46 -18.92 30.66
C VAL A 438 1.21 -19.64 31.77
N ARG A 439 2.32 -20.28 31.41
CA ARG A 439 3.15 -21.06 32.33
C ARG A 439 4.43 -20.30 32.65
N ILE A 440 4.77 -20.21 33.94
CA ILE A 440 5.96 -19.51 34.42
C ILE A 440 6.69 -20.41 35.41
N LEU A 441 8.01 -20.51 35.28
CA LEU A 441 8.86 -21.20 36.23
C LEU A 441 9.56 -20.16 37.11
N ARG A 442 9.23 -20.15 38.40
CA ARG A 442 9.99 -19.39 39.39
C ARG A 442 11.08 -20.26 39.98
N ILE A 443 12.34 -19.94 39.72
CA ILE A 443 13.49 -20.66 40.25
C ILE A 443 14.67 -19.72 40.42
N HIS A 444 15.39 -19.87 41.53
CA HIS A 444 16.71 -19.27 41.73
C HIS A 444 17.74 -20.40 41.72
N PRO A 445 18.20 -20.85 40.54
CA PRO A 445 18.92 -22.12 40.45
C PRO A 445 20.26 -22.05 41.18
N PHE A 446 21.00 -20.94 41.03
CA PHE A 446 22.33 -20.75 41.63
C PHE A 446 22.61 -19.27 41.93
N LYS A 447 23.49 -18.98 42.91
CA LYS A 447 23.82 -17.60 43.35
C LYS A 447 24.55 -16.76 42.29
N ASP A 448 25.25 -17.40 41.38
CA ASP A 448 26.12 -16.78 40.37
C ASP A 448 25.55 -16.83 38.94
N VAL A 449 24.27 -17.16 38.80
CA VAL A 449 23.55 -17.16 37.52
C VAL A 449 22.29 -16.32 37.66
N ASN A 450 22.31 -15.12 37.09
CA ASN A 450 21.15 -14.21 37.05
C ASN A 450 20.36 -14.37 35.74
N GLU A 451 19.17 -13.75 35.68
CA GLU A 451 18.25 -13.82 34.52
C GLU A 451 18.83 -13.26 33.22
N LEU A 452 19.81 -12.35 33.29
CA LEU A 452 20.45 -11.74 32.12
C LEU A 452 21.57 -12.63 31.55
N HIS A 453 21.96 -13.69 32.26
CA HIS A 453 22.98 -14.61 31.77
C HIS A 453 22.47 -15.39 30.55
N TRP A 454 23.26 -15.44 29.48
CA TRP A 454 22.85 -16.06 28.20
C TRP A 454 22.42 -17.54 28.33
N ALA A 455 23.00 -18.26 29.30
CA ALA A 455 22.65 -19.65 29.59
C ALA A 455 21.65 -19.81 30.75
N PHE A 456 20.97 -18.74 31.18
CA PHE A 456 20.06 -18.79 32.34
C PHE A 456 18.95 -19.83 32.16
N GLU A 457 18.27 -19.84 31.01
CA GLU A 457 17.21 -20.81 30.71
C GLU A 457 17.73 -22.26 30.66
N PRO A 458 18.78 -22.59 29.89
CA PRO A 458 19.37 -23.92 29.86
C PRO A 458 19.80 -24.42 31.23
N ILE A 459 20.49 -23.58 32.02
CA ILE A 459 20.94 -23.92 33.37
C ILE A 459 19.72 -24.15 34.29
N SER A 460 18.73 -23.26 34.24
CA SER A 460 17.51 -23.36 35.05
C SER A 460 16.72 -24.63 34.74
N MET A 461 16.51 -24.93 33.46
CA MET A 461 15.73 -26.09 33.03
C MET A 461 16.46 -27.39 33.33
N THR A 462 17.75 -27.48 33.01
CA THR A 462 18.53 -28.69 33.27
C THR A 462 18.73 -28.93 34.77
N SER A 463 18.83 -27.87 35.59
CA SER A 463 18.83 -27.98 37.05
C SER A 463 17.47 -28.42 37.59
N THR A 464 16.37 -27.88 37.06
CA THR A 464 15.00 -28.27 37.44
C THR A 464 14.77 -29.76 37.18
N LEU A 465 15.25 -30.25 36.03
CA LEU A 465 15.20 -31.66 35.64
C LEU A 465 16.23 -32.56 36.36
N LYS A 466 17.01 -32.01 37.32
CA LYS A 466 18.09 -32.70 38.05
C LYS A 466 19.14 -33.35 37.14
N VAL A 467 19.35 -32.77 35.95
CA VAL A 467 20.37 -33.21 34.99
C VAL A 467 21.72 -32.62 35.37
N ILE A 468 21.73 -31.34 35.73
CA ILE A 468 22.93 -30.62 36.16
C ILE A 468 22.72 -30.12 37.57
N GLU A 469 23.71 -30.38 38.43
CA GLU A 469 23.76 -29.87 39.79
C GLU A 469 24.89 -28.85 39.90
N GLY A 470 24.67 -27.85 40.75
CA GLY A 470 25.71 -26.91 41.16
C GLY A 470 26.61 -27.51 42.23
N TYR A 471 27.52 -26.69 42.71
CA TYR A 471 28.40 -27.05 43.82
C TYR A 471 27.66 -26.90 45.17
N PRO A 472 28.14 -27.55 46.24
CA PRO A 472 27.55 -27.45 47.58
C PRO A 472 27.46 -26.02 48.14
N ASP A 473 28.26 -25.08 47.58
CA ASP A 473 28.24 -23.66 47.90
C ASP A 473 27.09 -22.87 47.21
N HIS A 474 26.17 -23.57 46.54
CA HIS A 474 25.07 -23.02 45.73
C HIS A 474 25.51 -22.18 44.52
N HIS A 475 26.74 -22.35 44.04
CA HIS A 475 27.22 -21.76 42.79
C HIS A 475 27.20 -22.77 41.65
N PHE A 476 26.94 -22.29 40.44
CA PHE A 476 27.04 -23.08 39.21
C PHE A 476 28.43 -23.04 38.59
N LYS A 477 29.12 -21.90 38.74
CA LYS A 477 30.40 -21.54 38.12
C LYS A 477 30.32 -21.64 36.58
N PRO A 478 29.44 -20.83 35.92
CA PRO A 478 29.11 -20.99 34.50
C PRO A 478 30.32 -20.90 33.55
N GLY A 479 31.30 -20.06 33.88
CA GLY A 479 32.52 -19.89 33.08
C GLY A 479 33.64 -20.91 33.38
N LYS A 480 33.48 -21.77 34.40
CA LYS A 480 34.49 -22.77 34.74
C LYS A 480 34.52 -23.86 33.67
N GLY A 481 35.72 -24.23 33.20
CA GLY A 481 35.92 -25.37 32.32
C GLY A 481 35.41 -26.67 32.95
N ILE A 482 34.68 -27.47 32.17
CA ILE A 482 34.15 -28.76 32.61
C ILE A 482 35.20 -29.85 32.48
N THR A 483 35.36 -30.66 33.53
CA THR A 483 36.28 -31.81 33.48
C THR A 483 35.68 -33.00 32.71
N ARG A 484 36.55 -33.91 32.24
CA ARG A 484 36.12 -35.16 31.60
C ARG A 484 35.12 -35.95 32.45
N ALA A 485 35.42 -36.14 33.72
CA ALA A 485 34.56 -36.86 34.65
C ALA A 485 33.21 -36.16 34.85
N GLU A 486 33.22 -34.83 35.04
CA GLU A 486 32.00 -34.04 35.20
C GLU A 486 31.09 -34.18 33.97
N LEU A 487 31.63 -34.03 32.75
CA LEU A 487 30.80 -34.13 31.53
C LEU A 487 30.15 -35.51 31.38
N VAL A 488 30.88 -36.60 31.63
CA VAL A 488 30.34 -37.96 31.56
C VAL A 488 29.22 -38.16 32.60
N ALA A 489 29.43 -37.67 33.83
CA ALA A 489 28.43 -37.76 34.87
C ALA A 489 27.14 -36.99 34.51
N LEU A 490 27.26 -35.82 33.87
CA LEU A 490 26.10 -35.05 33.39
C LEU A 490 25.33 -35.80 32.30
N LEU A 491 26.02 -36.36 31.31
CA LEU A 491 25.41 -37.11 30.20
C LEU A 491 24.65 -38.35 30.71
N LEU A 492 25.23 -39.11 31.63
CA LEU A 492 24.56 -40.30 32.19
C LEU A 492 23.32 -39.93 33.01
N ARG A 493 23.39 -38.87 33.82
CA ARG A 493 22.22 -38.34 34.55
C ARG A 493 21.14 -37.84 33.61
N SER A 494 21.51 -37.26 32.47
CA SER A 494 20.56 -36.73 31.49
C SER A 494 19.64 -37.82 30.91
N LYS A 495 20.14 -39.06 30.78
CA LYS A 495 19.37 -40.25 30.37
C LYS A 495 18.73 -41.03 31.54
N GLY A 496 18.91 -40.59 32.78
CA GLY A 496 18.42 -41.34 33.96
C GLY A 496 19.03 -42.73 34.10
N ILE A 497 20.26 -42.93 33.61
CA ILE A 497 20.92 -44.23 33.64
C ILE A 497 21.31 -44.55 35.09
N SER A 498 20.73 -45.61 35.64
CA SER A 498 21.12 -46.13 36.95
C SER A 498 22.57 -46.62 36.92
N LEU A 499 23.32 -46.29 37.97
CA LEU A 499 24.69 -46.75 38.17
C LEU A 499 24.65 -48.02 39.02
N GLU A 500 25.37 -49.06 38.59
CA GLU A 500 25.64 -50.23 39.42
C GLU A 500 26.72 -49.88 40.45
N ALA A 501 26.57 -50.33 41.70
CA ALA A 501 27.53 -50.09 42.75
C ALA A 501 28.78 -50.97 42.54
N GLY A 502 29.96 -50.35 42.46
CA GLY A 502 31.24 -51.03 42.29
C GLY A 502 31.50 -51.43 40.84
N GLY A 503 32.47 -50.76 40.20
CA GLY A 503 32.98 -51.14 38.89
C GLY A 503 34.49 -51.23 38.95
N HIS A 504 35.05 -52.39 38.62
CA HIS A 504 36.48 -52.52 38.44
C HIS A 504 36.92 -51.62 37.28
N THR A 505 37.84 -50.70 37.58
CA THR A 505 38.41 -49.78 36.60
C THR A 505 39.65 -50.40 35.97
N VAL A 506 39.77 -50.30 34.64
CA VAL A 506 41.00 -50.65 33.91
C VAL A 506 41.99 -49.48 33.83
N PHE A 507 41.62 -48.31 34.37
CA PHE A 507 42.42 -47.10 34.33
C PHE A 507 43.23 -46.92 35.62
N THR A 508 44.52 -46.64 35.45
CA THR A 508 45.51 -46.53 36.54
C THR A 508 45.36 -45.27 37.39
N ASP A 509 44.66 -44.25 36.87
CA ASP A 509 44.44 -42.94 37.52
C ASP A 509 43.04 -42.79 38.14
N LEU A 510 42.28 -43.88 38.26
CA LEU A 510 41.00 -43.92 38.95
C LEU A 510 41.10 -44.77 40.22
N LYS A 511 40.59 -44.23 41.32
CA LYS A 511 40.39 -45.00 42.56
C LYS A 511 38.97 -45.58 42.57
N GLU A 512 38.81 -46.81 43.03
CA GLU A 512 37.49 -47.49 43.05
C GLU A 512 36.45 -46.72 43.88
N ASP A 513 36.88 -46.01 44.92
CA ASP A 513 36.06 -45.20 45.83
C ASP A 513 35.80 -43.75 45.34
N SER A 514 36.34 -43.36 44.19
CA SER A 514 36.10 -42.01 43.64
C SER A 514 34.68 -41.86 43.09
N TRP A 515 34.05 -40.70 43.38
CA TRP A 515 32.70 -40.36 42.92
C TRP A 515 32.53 -40.49 41.39
N SER A 516 33.59 -40.27 40.61
CA SER A 516 33.55 -40.29 39.16
C SER A 516 33.65 -41.69 38.56
N THR A 517 34.21 -42.65 39.30
CA THR A 517 34.50 -44.00 38.81
C THR A 517 33.27 -44.73 38.26
N PRO A 518 32.12 -44.79 38.93
CA PRO A 518 30.95 -45.49 38.38
C PRO A 518 30.43 -44.84 37.09
N TYR A 519 30.49 -43.50 36.99
CA TYR A 519 30.11 -42.79 35.77
C TYR A 519 31.07 -43.08 34.61
N ILE A 520 32.37 -43.07 34.88
CA ILE A 520 33.39 -43.32 33.86
C ILE A 520 33.30 -44.75 33.35
N VAL A 521 33.23 -45.74 34.24
CA VAL A 521 33.11 -47.16 33.88
C VAL A 521 31.85 -47.38 33.04
N LYS A 522 30.71 -46.82 33.45
CA LYS A 522 29.46 -46.93 32.67
C LYS A 522 29.59 -46.23 31.32
N GLY A 523 30.18 -45.03 31.27
CA GLY A 523 30.36 -44.25 30.05
C GLY A 523 31.27 -44.93 29.02
N VAL A 524 32.28 -45.67 29.48
CA VAL A 524 33.13 -46.52 28.62
C VAL A 524 32.35 -47.74 28.13
N LYS A 525 31.58 -48.42 29.01
CA LYS A 525 30.78 -49.59 28.65
C LYS A 525 29.73 -49.32 27.56
N ILE A 526 29.28 -48.08 27.42
CA ILE A 526 28.29 -47.66 26.41
C ILE A 526 28.88 -46.74 25.33
N ASP A 527 30.21 -46.76 25.15
CA ASP A 527 30.95 -46.09 24.07
C ASP A 527 30.77 -44.57 23.96
N ILE A 528 30.45 -43.89 25.07
CA ILE A 528 30.39 -42.41 25.12
C ILE A 528 31.79 -41.81 25.23
N VAL A 529 32.67 -42.48 25.97
CA VAL A 529 34.06 -42.07 26.21
C VAL A 529 35.02 -43.24 26.12
N THR A 530 36.29 -42.94 25.82
CA THR A 530 37.39 -43.91 25.84
C THR A 530 38.53 -43.39 26.71
N GLY A 531 39.34 -44.28 27.24
CA GLY A 531 40.60 -43.92 27.89
C GLY A 531 41.69 -43.53 26.90
N TYR A 532 42.84 -43.14 27.43
CA TYR A 532 44.05 -42.82 26.67
C TYR A 532 44.91 -44.08 26.47
N PRO A 533 45.80 -44.09 25.46
CA PRO A 533 46.69 -45.24 25.19
C PRO A 533 47.62 -45.61 26.36
N ASP A 534 47.87 -44.67 27.28
CA ASP A 534 48.69 -44.83 28.49
C ASP A 534 47.94 -45.49 29.66
N GLN A 535 46.76 -46.08 29.41
CA GLN A 535 45.87 -46.68 30.43
C GLN A 535 45.38 -45.68 31.49
N THR A 536 45.30 -44.39 31.16
CA THR A 536 44.68 -43.37 32.02
C THR A 536 43.36 -42.86 31.44
N PHE A 537 42.49 -42.27 32.27
CA PHE A 537 41.26 -41.61 31.84
C PHE A 537 41.34 -40.07 31.90
N LYS A 538 42.19 -39.55 32.79
CA LYS A 538 42.41 -38.14 33.12
C LYS A 538 41.10 -37.46 33.59
N PRO A 539 40.46 -37.94 34.68
CA PRO A 539 39.12 -37.50 35.10
C PRO A 539 39.01 -36.00 35.36
N ASN A 540 40.07 -35.40 35.93
CA ASN A 540 40.13 -33.99 36.28
C ASN A 540 40.64 -33.08 35.15
N LYS A 541 40.96 -33.64 33.97
CA LYS A 541 41.38 -32.85 32.81
C LYS A 541 40.20 -32.01 32.32
N VAL A 542 40.38 -30.70 32.24
CA VAL A 542 39.42 -29.81 31.57
C VAL A 542 39.40 -30.12 30.08
N LEU A 543 38.19 -30.26 29.55
CA LEU A 543 37.96 -30.60 28.15
C LEU A 543 38.11 -29.35 27.27
N SER A 544 38.78 -29.51 26.12
CA SER A 544 38.61 -28.52 25.05
C SER A 544 37.20 -28.64 24.46
N ARG A 545 36.72 -27.58 23.81
CA ARG A 545 35.41 -27.53 23.15
C ARG A 545 35.29 -28.62 22.10
N ALA A 546 36.34 -28.90 21.33
CA ALA A 546 36.35 -30.02 20.39
C ALA A 546 36.21 -31.38 21.08
N GLU A 547 36.92 -31.61 22.18
CA GLU A 547 36.82 -32.87 22.94
C GLU A 547 35.45 -33.03 23.59
N GLY A 548 34.91 -31.98 24.19
CA GLY A 548 33.60 -32.00 24.84
C GLY A 548 32.45 -32.20 23.85
N VAL A 549 32.45 -31.49 22.73
CA VAL A 549 31.46 -31.69 21.66
C VAL A 549 31.56 -33.11 21.11
N ALA A 550 32.76 -33.67 20.93
CA ALA A 550 32.90 -35.06 20.48
C ALA A 550 32.24 -36.07 21.44
N ILE A 551 32.36 -35.87 22.75
CA ILE A 551 31.73 -36.73 23.76
C ILE A 551 30.20 -36.57 23.71
N ILE A 552 29.69 -35.34 23.66
CA ILE A 552 28.24 -35.08 23.61
C ILE A 552 27.63 -35.60 22.30
N SER A 553 28.32 -35.44 21.17
CA SER A 553 27.89 -35.98 19.88
C SER A 553 27.78 -37.50 19.89
N ARG A 554 28.75 -38.23 20.47
CA ARG A 554 28.62 -39.68 20.65
C ARG A 554 27.40 -40.03 21.51
N PHE A 555 27.24 -39.34 22.62
CA PHE A 555 26.10 -39.54 23.51
C PHE A 555 24.74 -39.33 22.84
N ALA A 556 24.65 -38.31 21.98
CA ALA A 556 23.47 -37.97 21.20
C ALA A 556 23.27 -38.86 19.96
N GLY A 557 24.19 -39.78 19.66
CA GLY A 557 24.16 -40.59 18.44
C GLY A 557 24.44 -39.80 17.16
N LEU A 558 25.11 -38.65 17.28
CA LEU A 558 25.42 -37.71 16.21
C LEU A 558 26.86 -37.90 15.73
N VAL A 559 27.15 -39.04 15.10
CA VAL A 559 28.48 -39.34 14.56
C VAL A 559 28.38 -39.56 13.05
N SER A 560 29.13 -38.79 12.27
CA SER A 560 29.24 -39.02 10.82
C SER A 560 30.20 -40.18 10.53
N SER A 561 29.79 -41.09 9.65
CA SER A 561 30.62 -42.19 9.13
C SER A 561 31.47 -41.78 7.91
N ILE A 562 31.20 -40.60 7.34
CA ILE A 562 31.91 -40.03 6.20
C ILE A 562 32.74 -38.83 6.68
N GLU A 563 33.81 -38.52 5.96
CA GLU A 563 34.60 -37.30 6.18
C GLU A 563 33.69 -36.07 6.15
N ALA A 564 33.59 -35.41 7.30
CA ALA A 564 32.67 -34.31 7.56
C ALA A 564 33.29 -32.97 7.16
N ASN A 565 32.50 -32.13 6.50
CA ASN A 565 32.95 -30.78 6.11
C ASN A 565 33.07 -29.89 7.36
N PRO A 566 34.02 -28.94 7.38
CA PRO A 566 34.15 -27.99 8.48
C PRO A 566 32.88 -27.13 8.58
N ALA A 567 32.21 -27.17 9.74
CA ALA A 567 30.99 -26.41 9.98
C ALA A 567 31.24 -24.95 10.38
N PHE A 568 32.48 -24.60 10.71
CA PHE A 568 32.88 -23.27 11.15
C PHE A 568 34.14 -22.79 10.40
N PRO A 569 34.31 -21.48 10.17
CA PRO A 569 35.40 -20.94 9.34
C PRO A 569 36.82 -21.22 9.88
N ASP A 570 36.97 -21.40 11.20
CA ASP A 570 38.25 -21.63 11.87
C ASP A 570 38.65 -23.12 11.94
N LEU A 571 37.82 -24.02 11.41
CA LEU A 571 38.09 -25.45 11.34
C LEU A 571 38.73 -25.83 10.01
N LYS A 572 39.85 -26.57 10.06
CA LYS A 572 40.52 -27.09 8.87
C LYS A 572 39.78 -28.33 8.33
N ALA A 573 39.84 -28.52 7.01
CA ALA A 573 39.46 -29.79 6.39
C ALA A 573 40.31 -30.94 6.98
N GLY A 574 39.71 -32.11 7.19
CA GLY A 574 40.36 -33.26 7.84
C GLY A 574 40.58 -33.14 9.34
N PHE A 575 40.13 -32.06 10.01
CA PHE A 575 40.22 -31.98 11.47
C PHE A 575 39.41 -33.10 12.13
N TRP A 576 40.04 -33.87 13.02
CA TRP A 576 39.50 -35.12 13.57
C TRP A 576 38.10 -34.98 14.20
N ALA A 577 37.79 -33.79 14.75
CA ALA A 577 36.53 -33.54 15.43
C ALA A 577 35.41 -33.12 14.48
N ASN A 578 35.68 -32.83 13.20
CA ASN A 578 34.65 -32.42 12.23
C ASN A 578 33.53 -33.46 12.13
N LYS A 579 33.85 -34.76 12.24
CA LYS A 579 32.88 -35.87 12.24
C LYS A 579 31.88 -35.84 13.40
N PHE A 580 32.14 -35.03 14.42
CA PHE A 580 31.26 -34.80 15.57
C PHE A 580 30.67 -33.38 15.58
N ILE A 581 31.46 -32.38 15.17
CA ILE A 581 31.08 -30.96 15.18
C ILE A 581 30.02 -30.69 14.11
N GLU A 582 30.20 -31.19 12.88
CA GLU A 582 29.24 -30.97 11.80
C GLU A 582 27.83 -31.50 12.11
N PRO A 583 27.64 -32.77 12.54
CA PRO A 583 26.31 -33.26 12.87
C PRO A 583 25.72 -32.57 14.11
N ALA A 584 26.53 -32.20 15.11
CA ALA A 584 26.07 -31.42 16.25
C ALA A 584 25.57 -30.03 15.83
N HIS A 585 26.28 -29.36 14.92
CA HIS A 585 25.86 -28.09 14.34
C HIS A 585 24.54 -28.24 13.57
N LYS A 586 24.42 -29.24 12.69
CA LYS A 586 23.19 -29.52 11.93
C LYS A 586 21.99 -29.85 12.82
N ALA A 587 22.21 -30.52 13.94
CA ALA A 587 21.17 -30.82 14.92
C ALA A 587 20.85 -29.64 15.86
N GLY A 588 21.51 -28.49 15.68
CA GLY A 588 21.23 -27.25 16.42
C GLY A 588 21.86 -27.17 17.82
N LEU A 589 22.72 -28.13 18.18
CA LEU A 589 23.37 -28.17 19.51
C LEU A 589 24.38 -27.03 19.71
N LEU A 590 24.85 -26.43 18.62
CA LEU A 590 25.87 -25.38 18.61
C LEU A 590 25.31 -24.01 18.20
N ASN A 591 23.99 -23.82 18.22
CA ASN A 591 23.34 -22.57 17.79
C ASN A 591 23.77 -21.35 18.61
N TYR A 592 24.20 -21.52 19.86
CA TYR A 592 24.76 -20.45 20.70
C TYR A 592 26.07 -19.85 20.13
N LEU A 593 26.70 -20.53 19.16
CA LEU A 593 27.87 -20.08 18.40
C LEU A 593 27.50 -19.46 17.04
N SER A 594 26.20 -19.23 16.74
CA SER A 594 25.79 -18.64 15.47
C SER A 594 26.48 -17.29 15.23
N GLY A 595 27.14 -17.14 14.08
CA GLY A 595 27.95 -15.96 13.73
C GLY A 595 29.31 -15.85 14.42
N LYS A 596 29.75 -16.89 15.16
CA LYS A 596 31.04 -16.93 15.89
C LYS A 596 31.94 -18.06 15.37
N HIS A 597 33.22 -18.00 15.71
CA HIS A 597 34.18 -19.08 15.49
C HIS A 597 33.97 -20.24 16.47
N PHE A 598 34.36 -21.45 16.09
CA PHE A 598 34.25 -22.63 16.97
C PHE A 598 35.33 -22.67 18.05
N GLU A 599 36.51 -22.11 17.85
CA GLU A 599 37.66 -22.11 18.77
C GLU A 599 37.94 -23.51 19.39
N PRO A 600 38.40 -24.51 18.61
CA PRO A 600 38.42 -25.92 19.01
C PRO A 600 39.26 -26.25 20.26
N ASN A 601 40.25 -25.42 20.57
CA ASN A 601 41.16 -25.60 21.71
C ASN A 601 40.72 -24.85 22.98
N LYS A 602 39.70 -24.01 22.89
CA LYS A 602 39.16 -23.30 24.06
C LYS A 602 38.51 -24.29 25.02
N GLU A 603 38.60 -24.05 26.32
CA GLU A 603 37.95 -24.89 27.32
C GLU A 603 36.42 -24.86 27.12
N LEU A 604 35.77 -26.03 27.22
CA LEU A 604 34.32 -26.11 27.23
C LEU A 604 33.83 -25.70 28.63
N SER A 605 33.12 -24.58 28.72
CA SER A 605 32.56 -24.11 29.99
C SER A 605 31.34 -24.92 30.43
N ARG A 606 31.04 -24.92 31.73
CA ARG A 606 29.82 -25.56 32.28
C ARG A 606 28.53 -24.98 31.68
N ALA A 607 28.50 -23.67 31.40
CA ALA A 607 27.36 -23.04 30.74
C ALA A 607 27.16 -23.55 29.30
N GLU A 608 28.24 -23.72 28.54
CA GLU A 608 28.17 -24.31 27.19
C GLU A 608 27.76 -25.78 27.23
N ALA A 609 28.27 -26.56 28.18
CA ALA A 609 27.81 -27.93 28.37
C ALA A 609 26.30 -28.00 28.68
N ALA A 610 25.80 -27.10 29.52
CA ALA A 610 24.37 -27.00 29.84
C ALA A 610 23.51 -26.63 28.62
N GLU A 611 23.95 -25.66 27.82
CA GLU A 611 23.28 -25.26 26.59
C GLU A 611 23.24 -26.41 25.58
N ILE A 612 24.37 -27.05 25.28
CA ILE A 612 24.44 -28.16 24.33
C ILE A 612 23.52 -29.30 24.78
N LEU A 613 23.52 -29.63 26.08
CA LEU A 613 22.65 -30.64 26.66
C LEU A 613 21.17 -30.26 26.55
N TYR A 614 20.83 -29.01 26.85
CA TYR A 614 19.47 -28.48 26.74
C TYR A 614 18.91 -28.63 25.32
N GLN A 615 19.76 -28.49 24.31
CA GLN A 615 19.36 -28.64 22.91
C GLN A 615 19.11 -30.08 22.46
N THR A 616 19.56 -31.09 23.23
CA THR A 616 19.37 -32.50 22.87
C THR A 616 17.88 -32.90 22.90
N LYS A 617 17.49 -33.80 21.98
CA LYS A 617 16.10 -34.27 21.84
C LYS A 617 15.51 -34.79 23.15
N SER A 618 16.24 -35.66 23.85
CA SER A 618 15.80 -36.25 25.12
C SER A 618 15.54 -35.21 26.21
N ILE A 619 16.36 -34.16 26.31
CA ILE A 619 16.14 -33.09 27.29
C ILE A 619 14.98 -32.20 26.86
N LYS A 620 14.87 -31.84 25.59
CA LYS A 620 13.72 -31.06 25.08
C LYS A 620 12.38 -31.75 25.34
N GLU A 621 12.32 -33.07 25.16
CA GLU A 621 11.11 -33.87 25.46
C GLU A 621 10.75 -33.77 26.96
N ARG A 622 11.73 -33.92 27.85
CA ARG A 622 11.52 -33.77 29.31
C ARG A 622 11.14 -32.34 29.71
N VAL A 623 11.72 -31.33 29.06
CA VAL A 623 11.37 -29.91 29.24
C VAL A 623 9.93 -29.67 28.84
N ASN A 624 9.50 -30.19 27.68
CA ASN A 624 8.12 -30.09 27.22
C ASN A 624 7.16 -30.78 28.19
N LEU A 625 7.48 -32.00 28.62
CA LEU A 625 6.68 -32.73 29.60
C LEU A 625 6.56 -31.96 30.92
N PHE A 626 7.64 -31.35 31.40
CA PHE A 626 7.63 -30.51 32.60
C PHE A 626 6.73 -29.29 32.41
N TRP A 627 6.84 -28.59 31.27
CA TRP A 627 5.97 -27.44 31.00
C TRP A 627 4.50 -27.83 30.88
N GLU A 628 4.18 -29.02 30.37
CA GLU A 628 2.81 -29.52 30.23
C GLU A 628 2.23 -30.02 31.56
N THR A 629 2.99 -30.82 32.30
CA THR A 629 2.48 -31.61 33.45
C THR A 629 3.03 -31.18 34.80
N GLY A 630 4.16 -30.47 34.84
CA GLY A 630 4.94 -30.20 36.05
C GLY A 630 5.77 -31.38 36.55
N LYS A 631 5.73 -32.55 35.89
CA LYS A 631 6.48 -33.76 36.29
C LYS A 631 7.91 -33.76 35.72
N LEU A 632 8.84 -34.41 36.43
CA LEU A 632 10.27 -34.49 36.08
C LEU A 632 10.67 -35.78 35.32
N SER A 633 9.80 -36.80 35.34
CA SER A 633 9.96 -38.10 34.67
C SER A 633 8.58 -38.72 34.36
N GLU A 634 8.55 -39.75 33.50
CA GLU A 634 7.34 -40.49 33.12
C GLU A 634 6.81 -41.46 34.19
N GLU A 635 7.12 -41.27 35.48
CA GLU A 635 6.44 -42.03 36.52
C GLU A 635 4.98 -41.56 36.64
N VAL A 636 4.12 -42.31 35.95
CA VAL A 636 2.67 -42.22 36.00
C VAL A 636 2.21 -42.62 37.40
N ALA A 637 2.13 -41.65 38.31
CA ALA A 637 1.11 -41.65 39.35
C ALA A 637 -0.06 -40.78 38.89
N VAL A 638 -1.21 -41.42 38.73
CA VAL A 638 -2.54 -40.83 38.53
C VAL A 638 -2.86 -39.94 39.73
N PRO A 639 -3.14 -38.63 39.57
CA PRO A 639 -3.67 -37.82 40.66
C PRO A 639 -5.15 -38.18 40.89
N PRO A 640 -5.67 -38.06 42.12
CA PRO A 640 -7.10 -38.21 42.36
C PRO A 640 -7.87 -37.17 41.53
N GLN A 641 -8.96 -37.61 40.91
CA GLN A 641 -9.89 -36.77 40.18
C GLN A 641 -10.28 -35.56 41.03
N SER A 642 -9.85 -34.37 40.60
CA SER A 642 -10.62 -33.16 40.84
C SER A 642 -11.57 -32.96 39.67
N SER A 643 -12.77 -32.55 40.00
CA SER A 643 -14.04 -32.61 39.27
C SER A 643 -13.99 -32.31 37.77
N PRO A 644 -14.86 -32.95 36.95
CA PRO A 644 -14.83 -32.80 35.51
C PRO A 644 -15.21 -31.38 35.06
N LEU A 645 -14.40 -30.83 34.14
CA LEU A 645 -14.81 -29.72 33.28
C LEU A 645 -16.04 -30.14 32.44
N PRO A 646 -17.03 -29.26 32.21
CA PRO A 646 -18.24 -29.61 31.46
C PRO A 646 -17.91 -29.93 30.00
N GLN A 647 -18.40 -31.08 29.55
CA GLN A 647 -18.25 -31.56 28.18
C GLN A 647 -18.88 -30.60 27.16
N LYS A 648 -18.23 -30.48 26.00
CA LYS A 648 -18.82 -29.89 24.78
C LYS A 648 -20.11 -30.66 24.44
N ASN A 649 -21.25 -30.03 24.67
CA ASN A 649 -22.53 -30.48 24.12
C ASN A 649 -22.43 -30.48 22.58
N LYS A 650 -22.31 -31.67 21.99
CA LYS A 650 -22.82 -31.93 20.65
C LYS A 650 -24.34 -31.81 20.74
N LYS A 651 -24.92 -30.85 20.02
CA LYS A 651 -26.37 -30.73 19.86
C LYS A 651 -26.90 -31.87 18.96
N PRO A 652 -28.16 -32.28 19.16
CA PRO A 652 -28.82 -33.33 18.37
C PRO A 652 -28.98 -32.97 16.90
#